data_AF-A0A7V5F1Y6-F1
#
_entry.id   AF-A0A7V5F1Y6-F1
#
_cell.length_a   1.000
_cell.length_b   1.000
_cell.length_c   1.000
_cell.angle_alpha   90.00
_cell.angle_beta   90.00
_cell.angle_gamma   90.00
#
_symmetry.space_group_name_H-M   'P 1'
#
loop_
_entity.id
_entity.type
_entity.pdbx_description
1 polymer ?
#
loop_
_entity_poly.entity_id
_entity_poly.type
_entity_poly.pdbx_seq_one_letter_code
_entity_poly.pdbx_strand_id
1 'polypeptide(L)'
;SSQLSQFMDQTNPLSEVTHKRRLSALGPGGLTRERAGFEVRDVHPTHYGRMCPIETPEGPNIGLINSLATYARVNQYGFIETPYRQVEGGCVTDEVHYMSATEEMRHTVAQANAHLDANGCFENDLVNTRQSGEYTMAQRDAVDLIDVSPKQLVSVAAALIPFLENDDANRALMGSNMQRQAVPLLQAQAPLVGTGMEGKVAIDSGAAIQAARAGVIDQVDANRIVIRATQDLEPGDPGVDIYRLRKFQRSNQNTCINQRPLVKVGQSVGKGEVIADGPSTDIGELALGKNVIVAFMPWNGYNYEDSILISERIARDDVFTSIHIEEFEVAARDTKLGPEEITRDIPNVGEEALRNLDEAGIVYIGADVEPGDILVGKITPKGESPMTPEEKLLRAIFGEKASDVRDTSLRVKPGDFGTVVEVRVFNRHGVEKDERALQIEREEVERLARDRDDEMVILDRNIYARLRGMIEGKVAVKGPKGVKSGTTIDANLLDDQLTRGQWWQLALEDEADAGQVEALHAQYEAQKRALEHRFEDKVEKVRRGDDLPPGVMKMVKVFIAVKRKLQPGDKMAGRHGNKGVISRVVPMEDMPFLADGTPVDFCLNPLGVPSRMNVGQILETHMGWAARGLGLRIDDALSDYRRTGDLTPVREAMHPAYGDDAYAEGIAGLDEPT
;
A
#
# COMPACT_ATOMS: atom_id res chain seq x y z
N SER A 1 22.99 -4.99 17.54
CA SER A 1 21.66 -4.36 17.77
C SER A 1 21.88 -2.86 17.89
N SER A 2 21.28 -2.05 17.01
CA SER A 2 21.40 -0.59 17.00
C SER A 2 20.05 0.05 17.33
N GLN A 3 20.04 1.13 18.10
CA GLN A 3 18.80 1.87 18.43
C GLN A 3 18.11 2.47 17.20
N LEU A 4 18.85 2.69 16.11
CA LEU A 4 18.34 3.25 14.86
C LEU A 4 17.82 2.17 13.89
N SER A 5 18.18 0.90 14.11
CA SER A 5 17.68 -0.23 13.33
C SER A 5 16.40 -0.76 13.99
N GLN A 6 15.27 -0.15 13.64
CA GLN A 6 13.96 -0.45 14.23
C GLN A 6 13.07 -1.21 13.24
N PHE A 7 12.10 -1.95 13.76
CA PHE A 7 11.03 -2.50 12.93
C PHE A 7 10.28 -1.36 12.25
N MET A 8 10.01 -1.52 10.95
CA MET A 8 9.25 -0.52 10.21
C MET A 8 7.82 -0.45 10.76
N ASP A 9 7.35 0.76 11.02
CA ASP A 9 5.94 1.04 11.31
C ASP A 9 5.16 0.93 10.00
N GLN A 10 4.44 -0.18 9.86
CA GLN A 10 3.67 -0.58 8.67
C GLN A 10 2.18 -0.64 8.99
N THR A 11 1.72 0.21 9.91
CA THR A 11 0.29 0.29 10.24
C THR A 11 -0.49 0.68 8.98
N ASN A 12 -0.04 1.71 8.26
CA ASN A 12 -0.60 2.19 7.00
C ASN A 12 0.52 2.85 6.12
N PRO A 13 0.25 3.18 4.85
CA PRO A 13 1.27 3.74 3.95
C PRO A 13 1.90 5.04 4.43
N LEU A 14 1.12 5.94 5.08
CA LEU A 14 1.64 7.18 5.64
C LEU A 14 2.64 6.92 6.76
N SER A 15 2.36 5.95 7.63
CA SER A 15 3.26 5.57 8.72
C SER A 15 4.62 5.11 8.20
N GLU A 16 4.64 4.33 7.11
CA GLU A 16 5.88 3.88 6.48
C GLU A 16 6.69 5.05 5.92
N VAL A 17 6.04 5.95 5.19
CA VAL A 17 6.69 7.12 4.57
C VAL A 17 7.26 8.05 5.65
N THR A 18 6.46 8.39 6.68
CA THR A 18 6.96 9.21 7.78
C THR A 18 8.11 8.52 8.51
N HIS A 19 8.04 7.21 8.77
CA HIS A 19 9.09 6.52 9.50
C HIS A 19 10.43 6.54 8.74
N LYS A 20 10.40 6.37 7.42
CA LYS A 20 11.59 6.48 6.56
C LYS A 20 12.18 7.90 6.52
N ARG A 21 11.35 8.93 6.77
CA ARG A 21 11.73 10.36 6.77
C ARG A 21 11.98 10.94 8.17
N ARG A 22 12.09 10.08 9.19
CA ARG A 22 12.28 10.47 10.58
C ARG A 22 13.73 10.79 10.89
N LEU A 23 13.95 11.90 11.59
CA LEU A 23 15.22 12.33 12.15
C LEU A 23 15.25 12.01 13.65
N SER A 24 16.38 11.50 14.14
CA SER A 24 16.58 11.18 15.56
C SER A 24 17.86 11.82 16.07
N ALA A 25 17.75 12.63 17.12
CA ALA A 25 18.90 13.11 17.89
C ALA A 25 19.44 12.04 18.85
N LEU A 26 18.70 10.93 19.04
CA LEU A 26 19.09 9.78 19.86
C LEU A 26 19.90 8.78 19.04
N GLY A 27 20.78 8.02 19.70
CA GLY A 27 21.55 6.93 19.10
C GLY A 27 23.05 7.05 19.36
N PRO A 28 23.88 6.16 18.79
CA PRO A 28 25.33 6.24 18.91
C PRO A 28 25.85 7.57 18.38
N GLY A 29 26.60 8.32 19.20
CA GLY A 29 27.09 9.66 18.86
C GLY A 29 26.07 10.80 19.02
N GLY A 30 24.82 10.47 19.34
CA GLY A 30 23.76 11.43 19.63
C GLY A 30 23.60 11.75 21.12
N LEU A 31 22.48 12.39 21.44
CA LEU A 31 22.07 12.72 22.80
C LEU A 31 21.40 11.52 23.48
N THR A 32 21.46 11.48 24.81
CA THR A 32 20.59 10.62 25.62
C THR A 32 19.42 11.43 26.16
N ARG A 33 18.29 10.77 26.42
CA ARG A 33 17.06 11.43 26.92
C ARG A 33 17.29 12.26 28.17
N GLU A 34 18.15 11.77 29.07
CA GLU A 34 18.49 12.41 30.35
C GLU A 34 19.41 13.62 30.19
N ARG A 35 20.26 13.63 29.15
CA ARG A 35 21.20 14.72 28.88
C ARG A 35 20.62 15.80 27.96
N ALA A 36 19.51 15.50 27.28
CA ALA A 36 18.86 16.43 26.39
C ALA A 36 18.04 17.47 27.17
N GLY A 37 18.62 18.66 27.33
CA GLY A 37 17.98 19.83 27.94
C GLY A 37 16.86 20.43 27.09
N PHE A 38 16.32 21.56 27.55
CA PHE A 38 15.22 22.26 26.87
C PHE A 38 15.64 22.82 25.50
N GLU A 39 16.83 23.43 25.42
CA GLU A 39 17.33 24.13 24.22
C GLU A 39 17.37 23.25 22.96
N VAL A 40 17.74 21.97 23.11
CA VAL A 40 17.83 21.02 21.98
C VAL A 40 16.47 20.45 21.58
N ARG A 41 15.44 20.61 22.42
CA ARG A 41 14.07 20.14 22.15
C ARG A 41 13.19 21.23 21.55
N ASP A 42 13.62 22.49 21.69
CA ASP A 42 12.86 23.64 21.23
C ASP A 42 12.92 23.77 19.70
N VAL A 43 11.95 24.50 19.14
CA VAL A 43 11.87 24.75 17.70
C VAL A 43 12.76 25.94 17.35
N HIS A 44 13.86 25.67 16.64
CA HIS A 44 14.77 26.71 16.20
C HIS A 44 14.30 27.31 14.85
N PRO A 45 14.47 28.63 14.59
CA PRO A 45 14.06 29.27 13.34
C PRO A 45 14.63 28.61 12.07
N THR A 46 15.84 28.05 12.14
CA THR A 46 16.47 27.35 11.00
C THR A 46 15.78 26.04 10.61
N HIS A 47 14.85 25.54 11.45
CA HIS A 47 14.03 24.38 11.12
C HIS A 47 13.07 24.66 9.96
N TYR A 48 12.78 25.94 9.69
CA TYR A 48 11.90 26.37 8.59
C TYR A 48 12.30 25.70 7.26
N GLY A 49 11.33 25.02 6.63
CA GLY A 49 11.55 24.32 5.36
C GLY A 49 12.40 23.04 5.44
N ARG A 50 12.97 22.69 6.60
CA ARG A 50 13.94 21.61 6.78
C ARG A 50 13.42 20.49 7.68
N MET A 51 12.94 20.86 8.86
CA MET A 51 12.35 19.95 9.84
C MET A 51 10.96 20.46 10.20
N CYS A 52 9.99 19.56 10.27
CA CYS A 52 8.63 19.95 10.62
C CYS A 52 8.56 20.38 12.09
N PRO A 53 8.02 21.57 12.39
CA PRO A 53 7.87 22.04 13.76
C PRO A 53 6.68 21.40 14.50
N ILE A 54 5.76 20.74 13.77
CA ILE A 54 4.52 20.17 14.31
C ILE A 54 4.69 18.67 14.60
N GLU A 55 5.29 17.92 13.68
CA GLU A 55 5.33 16.46 13.79
C GLU A 55 6.51 15.99 14.65
N THR A 56 6.21 15.75 15.92
CA THR A 56 7.12 15.12 16.88
C THR A 56 6.32 14.22 17.83
N PRO A 57 6.90 13.12 18.37
CA PRO A 57 6.21 12.31 19.37
C PRO A 57 5.92 13.08 20.66
N GLU A 58 4.74 12.88 21.22
CA GLU A 58 4.41 13.38 22.55
C GLU A 58 5.23 12.67 23.64
N GLY A 59 5.40 13.33 24.80
CA GLY A 59 6.04 12.76 25.98
C GLY A 59 7.57 12.88 25.97
N PRO A 60 8.33 11.85 26.43
CA PRO A 60 9.75 12.01 26.76
C PRO A 60 10.66 12.27 25.56
N ASN A 61 10.20 11.98 24.34
CA ASN A 61 10.96 12.14 23.09
C ASN A 61 10.64 13.43 22.33
N ILE A 62 9.80 14.31 22.88
CA ILE A 62 9.44 15.58 22.25
C ILE A 62 10.70 16.38 21.87
N GLY A 63 10.75 16.84 20.62
CA GLY A 63 11.86 17.60 20.03
C GLY A 63 13.12 16.79 19.70
N LEU A 64 13.25 15.57 20.22
CA LEU A 64 14.40 14.67 19.96
C LEU A 64 14.19 13.79 18.73
N ILE A 65 12.93 13.62 18.34
CA ILE A 65 12.53 12.92 17.13
C ILE A 65 11.66 13.88 16.34
N ASN A 66 12.10 14.24 15.15
CA ASN A 66 11.39 15.15 14.25
C ASN A 66 11.25 14.50 12.87
N SER A 67 10.39 15.05 12.03
CA SER A 67 10.26 14.61 10.63
C SER A 67 10.92 15.61 9.69
N LEU A 68 11.48 15.13 8.58
CA LEU A 68 11.85 15.98 7.46
C LEU A 68 10.62 16.72 6.92
N ALA A 69 10.79 18.01 6.62
CA ALA A 69 9.77 18.78 5.94
C ALA A 69 9.56 18.28 4.48
N THR A 70 8.49 18.72 3.83
CA THR A 70 8.02 18.15 2.55
C THR A 70 9.08 18.20 1.45
N TYR A 71 9.71 19.36 1.22
CA TYR A 71 10.70 19.56 0.16
C TYR A 71 12.16 19.49 0.64
N ALA A 72 12.38 19.20 1.93
CA ALA A 72 13.72 19.14 2.49
C ALA A 72 14.56 18.01 1.85
N ARG A 73 15.84 18.30 1.62
CA ARG A 73 16.83 17.34 1.12
C ARG A 73 18.10 17.37 1.97
N VAL A 74 18.86 16.28 1.95
CA VAL A 74 20.17 16.20 2.61
C VAL A 74 21.24 16.33 1.52
N ASN A 75 22.14 17.29 1.67
CA ASN A 75 23.22 17.52 0.72
C ASN A 75 24.38 16.53 0.88
N GLN A 76 25.38 16.62 -0.01
CA GLN A 76 26.55 15.74 0.01
C GLN A 76 27.40 15.82 1.30
N TYR A 77 27.27 16.90 2.07
CA TYR A 77 27.97 17.11 3.34
C TYR A 77 27.14 16.69 4.56
N GLY A 78 25.89 16.26 4.36
CA GLY A 78 24.98 15.84 5.43
C GLY A 78 24.16 16.97 6.06
N PHE A 79 24.18 18.18 5.51
CA PHE A 79 23.31 19.28 5.95
C PHE A 79 21.94 19.22 5.27
N ILE A 80 20.90 19.67 5.98
CA ILE A 80 19.55 19.74 5.44
C ILE A 80 19.36 21.07 4.72
N GLU A 81 18.88 21.00 3.49
CA GLU A 81 18.61 22.13 2.61
C GLU A 81 17.12 22.18 2.26
N THR A 82 16.66 23.37 1.92
CA THR A 82 15.29 23.63 1.49
C THR A 82 15.31 24.50 0.23
N PRO A 83 14.36 24.32 -0.70
CA PRO A 83 14.35 25.07 -1.95
C PRO A 83 13.73 26.46 -1.80
N TYR A 84 14.27 27.42 -2.53
CA TYR A 84 13.75 28.78 -2.69
C TYR A 84 13.75 29.17 -4.17
N ARG A 85 12.80 30.01 -4.58
CA ARG A 85 12.81 30.66 -5.90
C ARG A 85 13.60 31.96 -5.82
N GLN A 86 14.39 32.23 -6.85
CA GLN A 86 15.16 33.47 -6.93
C GLN A 86 14.26 34.66 -7.28
N VAL A 87 14.57 35.82 -6.72
CA VAL A 87 13.92 37.09 -7.05
C VAL A 87 14.96 38.01 -7.68
N GLU A 88 14.65 38.52 -8.88
CA GLU A 88 15.50 39.48 -9.58
C GLU A 88 14.70 40.74 -9.90
N GLY A 89 15.18 41.90 -9.45
CA GLY A 89 14.53 43.19 -9.72
C GLY A 89 13.07 43.28 -9.22
N GLY A 90 12.75 42.60 -8.13
CA GLY A 90 11.39 42.55 -7.57
C GLY A 90 10.44 41.57 -8.27
N CYS A 91 10.93 40.77 -9.23
CA CYS A 91 10.17 39.75 -9.94
C CYS A 91 10.68 38.35 -9.62
N VAL A 92 9.75 37.45 -9.32
CA VAL A 92 10.04 36.07 -8.95
C VAL A 92 10.33 35.25 -10.19
N THR A 93 11.46 34.54 -10.22
CA THR A 93 11.84 33.65 -11.32
C THR A 93 11.42 32.20 -11.03
N ASP A 94 11.43 31.36 -12.06
CA ASP A 94 11.22 29.91 -11.92
C ASP A 94 12.49 29.13 -11.56
N GLU A 95 13.61 29.83 -11.36
CA GLU A 95 14.87 29.21 -10.95
C GLU A 95 14.83 28.86 -9.46
N VAL A 96 15.06 27.58 -9.14
CA VAL A 96 14.98 27.05 -7.77
C VAL A 96 16.37 26.67 -7.26
N HIS A 97 16.78 27.28 -6.16
CA HIS A 97 18.02 26.97 -5.47
C HIS A 97 17.77 26.33 -4.11
N TYR A 98 18.47 25.23 -3.84
CA TYR A 98 18.50 24.62 -2.51
C TYR A 98 19.55 25.32 -1.66
N MET A 99 19.16 25.71 -0.45
CA MET A 99 20.05 26.43 0.45
C MET A 99 20.09 25.79 1.84
N SER A 100 21.30 25.71 2.39
CA SER A 100 21.54 25.34 3.78
C SER A 100 21.14 26.48 4.72
N ALA A 101 21.01 26.18 6.02
CA ALA A 101 20.62 27.17 7.02
C ALA A 101 21.59 28.37 7.08
N THR A 102 22.88 28.13 6.88
CA THR A 102 23.93 29.17 6.93
C THR A 102 23.91 30.08 5.70
N GLU A 103 23.57 29.53 4.53
CA GLU A 103 23.44 30.30 3.29
C GLU A 103 22.21 31.19 3.34
N GLU A 104 21.06 30.61 3.74
CA GLU A 104 19.78 31.32 3.87
C GLU A 104 19.89 32.57 4.76
N MET A 105 20.65 32.52 5.86
CA MET A 105 20.79 33.64 6.80
C MET A 105 21.26 34.96 6.15
N ARG A 106 21.95 34.89 5.01
CA ARG A 106 22.48 36.07 4.31
C ARG A 106 21.44 36.75 3.41
N HIS A 107 20.35 36.06 3.11
CA HIS A 107 19.34 36.49 2.15
C HIS A 107 18.07 36.96 2.83
N THR A 108 17.37 37.89 2.18
CA THR A 108 16.03 38.33 2.57
C THR A 108 15.01 37.46 1.85
N VAL A 109 14.24 36.66 2.60
CA VAL A 109 13.31 35.69 2.00
C VAL A 109 11.86 36.07 2.26
N ALA A 110 11.07 36.19 1.19
CA ALA A 110 9.64 36.43 1.24
C ALA A 110 8.84 35.14 1.49
N GLN A 111 7.64 35.31 2.05
CA GLN A 111 6.70 34.22 2.31
C GLN A 111 6.03 33.72 1.02
N ALA A 112 5.65 32.43 1.01
CA ALA A 112 5.02 31.80 -0.16
C ALA A 112 3.65 32.38 -0.54
N ASN A 113 2.97 33.06 0.39
CA ASN A 113 1.65 33.66 0.21
C ASN A 113 1.71 35.14 -0.21
N ALA A 114 2.89 35.67 -0.54
CA ALA A 114 3.00 37.03 -1.06
C ALA A 114 2.24 37.16 -2.39
N HIS A 115 1.46 38.23 -2.54
CA HIS A 115 0.70 38.49 -3.75
C HIS A 115 1.61 38.95 -4.89
N LEU A 116 1.51 38.27 -6.03
CA LEU A 116 2.27 38.52 -7.25
C LEU A 116 1.33 38.93 -8.37
N ASP A 117 1.78 39.83 -9.24
CA ASP A 117 1.07 40.22 -10.45
C ASP A 117 1.21 39.15 -11.57
N ALA A 118 0.54 39.38 -12.70
CA ALA A 118 0.59 38.47 -13.85
C ALA A 118 2.00 38.30 -14.48
N ASN A 119 2.94 39.21 -14.19
CA ASN A 119 4.32 39.13 -14.65
C ASN A 119 5.24 38.48 -13.60
N GLY A 120 4.71 38.05 -12.45
CA GLY A 120 5.44 37.43 -11.37
C GLY A 120 6.14 38.42 -10.43
N CYS A 121 5.80 39.71 -10.47
CA CYS A 121 6.39 40.73 -9.62
C CYS A 121 5.51 41.02 -8.40
N PHE A 122 6.11 41.47 -7.29
CA PHE A 122 5.35 41.77 -6.07
C PHE A 122 4.37 42.93 -6.28
N GLU A 123 3.09 42.71 -5.95
CA GLU A 123 2.05 43.75 -6.07
C GLU A 123 2.26 44.90 -5.07
N ASN A 124 2.73 44.56 -3.87
CA ASN A 124 2.95 45.51 -2.79
C ASN A 124 4.38 46.01 -2.75
N ASP A 125 4.57 47.31 -2.44
CA ASP A 125 5.90 47.91 -2.30
C ASP A 125 6.68 47.35 -1.09
N LEU A 126 5.98 46.99 -0.03
CA LEU A 126 6.52 46.35 1.17
C LEU A 126 6.00 44.92 1.29
N VAL A 127 6.93 43.97 1.44
CA VAL A 127 6.64 42.53 1.50
C VAL A 127 7.05 41.99 2.87
N ASN A 128 6.23 41.09 3.43
CA ASN A 128 6.58 40.35 4.64
C ASN A 128 7.73 39.40 4.33
N THR A 129 8.86 39.59 5.01
CA THR A 129 10.08 38.81 4.80
C THR A 129 10.66 38.31 6.11
N ARG A 130 11.59 37.37 5.99
CA ARG A 130 12.48 36.97 7.07
C ARG A 130 13.94 37.14 6.65
N GLN A 131 14.76 37.59 7.59
CA GLN A 131 16.21 37.68 7.42
C GLN A 131 16.88 37.29 8.74
N SER A 132 17.85 36.38 8.68
CA SER A 132 18.59 35.90 9.87
C SER A 132 17.71 35.44 11.06
N GLY A 133 16.51 34.93 10.79
CA GLY A 133 15.57 34.44 11.80
C GLY A 133 14.62 35.50 12.38
N GLU A 134 14.73 36.77 11.97
CA GLU A 134 13.79 37.83 12.34
C GLU A 134 12.80 38.12 11.21
N TYR A 135 11.56 38.44 11.58
CA TYR A 135 10.50 38.82 10.63
C TYR A 135 10.47 40.33 10.47
N THR A 136 10.65 40.81 9.25
CA THR A 136 10.72 42.24 8.91
C THR A 136 9.99 42.52 7.61
N MET A 137 9.57 43.78 7.43
CA MET A 137 9.05 44.27 6.15
C MET A 137 10.21 44.79 5.31
N ALA A 138 10.39 44.23 4.12
CA ALA A 138 11.41 44.69 3.17
C ALA A 138 10.74 45.34 1.94
N GLN A 139 11.46 46.25 1.29
CA GLN A 139 11.04 46.73 -0.02
C GLN A 139 11.18 45.60 -1.05
N ARG A 140 10.28 45.56 -2.04
CA ARG A 140 10.27 44.50 -3.07
C ARG A 140 11.62 44.31 -3.78
N ASP A 141 12.39 45.39 -3.96
CA ASP A 141 13.71 45.35 -4.63
C ASP A 141 14.82 44.77 -3.74
N ALA A 142 14.59 44.69 -2.43
CA ALA A 142 15.52 44.14 -1.45
C ALA A 142 15.25 42.66 -1.11
N VAL A 143 14.23 42.06 -1.74
CA VAL A 143 13.91 40.64 -1.58
C VAL A 143 14.81 39.84 -2.51
N ASP A 144 15.56 38.89 -1.97
CA ASP A 144 16.47 38.03 -2.75
C ASP A 144 15.79 36.73 -3.19
N LEU A 145 14.90 36.20 -2.32
CA LEU A 145 14.33 34.87 -2.45
C LEU A 145 12.87 34.85 -2.03
N ILE A 146 12.12 33.84 -2.50
CA ILE A 146 10.79 33.52 -2.01
C ILE A 146 10.63 32.02 -1.81
N ASP A 147 9.86 31.65 -0.80
CA ASP A 147 9.43 30.29 -0.53
C ASP A 147 8.72 29.65 -1.75
N VAL A 148 8.95 28.36 -2.02
CA VAL A 148 8.38 27.66 -3.19
C VAL A 148 6.89 27.32 -3.00
N SER A 149 6.53 26.94 -1.78
CA SER A 149 5.16 26.51 -1.45
C SER A 149 4.88 26.67 0.03
N PRO A 150 3.64 27.02 0.45
CA PRO A 150 3.27 27.00 1.86
C PRO A 150 3.48 25.62 2.53
N LYS A 151 3.36 24.53 1.75
CA LYS A 151 3.56 23.15 2.23
C LYS A 151 5.02 22.84 2.60
N GLN A 152 5.97 23.70 2.23
CA GLN A 152 7.38 23.46 2.52
C GLN A 152 7.71 23.47 4.00
N LEU A 153 6.92 24.17 4.82
CA LEU A 153 7.15 24.31 6.26
C LEU A 153 6.89 23.00 7.02
N VAL A 154 5.96 22.19 6.53
CA VAL A 154 5.39 21.06 7.26
C VAL A 154 5.88 19.74 6.71
N SER A 155 5.74 18.66 7.50
CA SER A 155 6.02 17.30 7.05
C SER A 155 4.87 16.77 6.18
N VAL A 156 5.11 15.61 5.57
CA VAL A 156 4.12 14.89 4.76
C VAL A 156 2.83 14.61 5.55
N ALA A 157 2.91 14.20 6.82
CA ALA A 157 1.74 13.89 7.62
C ALA A 157 0.92 15.13 8.02
N ALA A 158 1.60 16.23 8.34
CA ALA A 158 0.93 17.50 8.64
C ALA A 158 0.33 18.13 7.37
N ALA A 159 0.97 17.98 6.22
CA ALA A 159 0.47 18.47 4.94
C ALA A 159 -0.82 17.79 4.45
N LEU A 160 -1.22 16.65 5.05
CA LEU A 160 -2.48 15.94 4.76
C LEU A 160 -3.67 16.44 5.59
N ILE A 161 -3.44 17.37 6.52
CA ILE A 161 -4.50 17.97 7.34
C ILE A 161 -5.05 19.18 6.56
N PRO A 162 -6.32 19.14 6.09
CA PRO A 162 -6.94 20.32 5.48
C PRO A 162 -7.18 21.39 6.55
N PHE A 163 -7.22 22.67 6.18
CA PHE A 163 -7.46 23.78 7.13
C PHE A 163 -6.51 23.78 8.35
N LEU A 164 -5.27 23.33 8.15
CA LEU A 164 -4.25 23.24 9.20
C LEU A 164 -4.00 24.60 9.87
N GLU A 165 -4.12 25.68 9.10
CA GLU A 165 -4.00 27.07 9.55
C GLU A 165 -5.08 27.49 10.57
N ASN A 166 -6.17 26.72 10.68
CA ASN A 166 -7.27 26.96 11.60
C ASN A 166 -7.22 26.08 12.87
N ASP A 167 -6.16 25.29 13.01
CA ASP A 167 -5.94 24.43 14.17
C ASP A 167 -4.80 24.94 15.05
N ASP A 168 -4.97 24.81 16.36
CA ASP A 168 -3.86 24.95 17.30
C ASP A 168 -2.75 23.93 17.00
N ALA A 169 -1.49 24.36 17.15
CA ALA A 169 -0.32 23.55 16.83
C ALA A 169 -0.28 22.21 17.60
N ASN A 170 -0.75 22.19 18.86
CA ASN A 170 -0.78 20.94 19.63
C ASN A 170 -1.82 19.96 19.09
N ARG A 171 -2.94 20.46 18.55
CA ARG A 171 -3.96 19.63 17.90
C ARG A 171 -3.47 19.10 16.56
N ALA A 172 -2.80 19.93 15.77
CA ALA A 172 -2.14 19.50 14.56
C ALA A 172 -1.10 18.39 14.82
N LEU A 173 -0.28 18.53 15.87
CA LEU A 173 0.70 17.51 16.30
C LEU A 173 0.01 16.18 16.64
N MET A 174 -1.08 16.25 17.42
CA MET A 174 -1.88 15.07 17.74
C MET A 174 -2.48 14.45 16.47
N GLY A 175 -3.01 15.28 15.57
CA GLY A 175 -3.57 14.88 14.28
C GLY A 175 -2.57 14.14 13.41
N SER A 176 -1.39 14.71 13.17
CA SER A 176 -0.32 14.06 12.39
C SER A 176 0.13 12.75 13.01
N ASN A 177 0.20 12.68 14.35
CA ASN A 177 0.58 11.45 15.06
C ASN A 177 -0.51 10.37 15.03
N MET A 178 -1.80 10.73 15.08
CA MET A 178 -2.90 9.78 15.06
C MET A 178 -3.17 9.23 13.66
N GLN A 179 -2.95 10.01 12.60
CA GLN A 179 -3.05 9.53 11.22
C GLN A 179 -2.12 8.32 10.96
N ARG A 180 -0.94 8.28 11.58
CA ARG A 180 0.00 7.14 11.47
C ARG A 180 -0.49 5.85 12.15
N GLN A 181 -1.49 5.96 13.03
CA GLN A 181 -2.06 4.83 13.78
C GLN A 181 -3.35 4.30 13.15
N ALA A 182 -3.85 4.95 12.09
CA ALA A 182 -5.06 4.52 11.40
C ALA A 182 -4.87 3.13 10.77
N VAL A 183 -5.72 2.18 11.13
CA VAL A 183 -5.66 0.80 10.62
C VAL A 183 -6.38 0.71 9.27
N PRO A 184 -5.83 0.00 8.28
CA PRO A 184 -6.47 -0.21 6.99
C PRO A 184 -7.84 -0.88 7.12
N LEU A 185 -8.85 -0.27 6.51
CA LEU A 185 -10.22 -0.77 6.49
C LEU A 185 -10.40 -1.81 5.37
N LEU A 186 -11.42 -2.65 5.50
CA LEU A 186 -11.84 -3.60 4.46
C LEU A 186 -12.15 -2.89 3.13
N GLN A 187 -12.76 -1.70 3.24
CA GLN A 187 -12.99 -0.78 2.14
C GLN A 187 -12.54 0.60 2.62
N ALA A 188 -11.46 1.11 2.08
CA ALA A 188 -11.08 2.50 2.30
C ALA A 188 -11.86 3.39 1.33
N GLN A 189 -11.97 4.68 1.64
CA GLN A 189 -12.53 5.67 0.72
C GLN A 189 -11.64 6.91 0.73
N ALA A 190 -11.35 7.46 -0.45
CA ALA A 190 -10.63 8.72 -0.57
C ALA A 190 -11.33 9.84 0.24
N PRO A 191 -10.56 10.73 0.89
CA PRO A 191 -11.15 11.83 1.65
C PRO A 191 -11.87 12.81 0.70
N LEU A 192 -13.13 13.15 1.00
CA LEU A 192 -13.85 14.16 0.20
C LEU A 192 -13.21 15.55 0.29
N VAL A 193 -12.51 15.82 1.40
CA VAL A 193 -11.77 17.06 1.64
C VAL A 193 -10.29 16.70 1.75
N GLY A 194 -9.56 16.77 0.64
CA GLY A 194 -8.12 16.48 0.58
C GLY A 194 -7.26 17.74 0.51
N THR A 195 -5.94 17.55 0.52
CA THR A 195 -4.97 18.65 0.27
C THR A 195 -4.22 18.51 -1.05
N GLY A 196 -4.42 17.39 -1.77
CA GLY A 196 -3.70 17.00 -2.98
C GLY A 196 -2.35 16.32 -2.71
N MET A 197 -2.01 16.07 -1.44
CA MET A 197 -0.82 15.28 -1.07
C MET A 197 -1.10 13.78 -1.09
N GLU A 198 -2.37 13.39 -1.03
CA GLU A 198 -2.85 12.01 -0.91
C GLU A 198 -2.32 11.12 -2.03
N GLY A 199 -2.45 11.55 -3.29
CA GLY A 199 -1.94 10.80 -4.45
C GLY A 199 -0.43 10.62 -4.40
N LYS A 200 0.30 11.67 -4.04
CA LYS A 200 1.78 11.60 -3.96
C LYS A 200 2.25 10.63 -2.88
N VAL A 201 1.59 10.60 -1.72
CA VAL A 201 1.91 9.69 -0.62
C VAL A 201 1.57 8.24 -0.98
N ALA A 202 0.42 7.99 -1.60
CA ALA A 202 0.02 6.65 -2.04
C ALA A 202 1.02 6.06 -3.04
N ILE A 203 1.46 6.85 -4.01
CA ILE A 203 2.46 6.48 -5.01
C ILE A 203 3.85 6.28 -4.38
N ASP A 204 4.39 7.29 -3.70
CA ASP A 204 5.78 7.26 -3.21
C ASP A 204 5.98 6.26 -2.06
N SER A 205 4.91 5.85 -1.37
CA SER A 205 4.95 4.77 -0.38
C SER A 205 5.18 3.39 -1.00
N GLY A 206 4.83 3.21 -2.27
CA GLY A 206 4.79 1.90 -2.94
C GLY A 206 3.56 1.06 -2.56
N ALA A 207 2.57 1.64 -1.89
CA ALA A 207 1.29 0.97 -1.64
C ALA A 207 0.47 0.83 -2.93
N ALA A 208 0.34 1.93 -3.67
CA ALA A 208 -0.21 1.95 -5.02
C ALA A 208 0.88 1.52 -6.03
N ILE A 209 0.50 0.69 -6.99
CA ILE A 209 1.41 0.20 -8.04
C ILE A 209 1.23 1.06 -9.28
N GLN A 210 2.34 1.58 -9.80
CA GLN A 210 2.37 2.32 -11.06
C GLN A 210 2.87 1.46 -12.21
N ALA A 211 2.38 1.74 -13.42
CA ALA A 211 2.94 1.19 -14.64
C ALA A 211 4.33 1.79 -14.91
N ALA A 212 5.36 0.95 -14.97
CA ALA A 212 6.72 1.33 -15.30
C ALA A 212 6.87 1.86 -16.73
N ARG A 213 6.08 1.32 -17.66
CA ARG A 213 6.03 1.68 -19.08
C ARG A 213 4.60 1.87 -19.54
N ALA A 214 4.41 2.75 -20.51
CA ALA A 214 3.13 2.89 -21.20
C ALA A 214 2.85 1.63 -22.03
N GLY A 215 1.60 1.18 -22.02
CA GLY A 215 1.23 -0.08 -22.65
C GLY A 215 -0.27 -0.36 -22.64
N VAL A 216 -0.62 -1.56 -23.09
CA VAL A 216 -2.00 -2.05 -23.07
C VAL A 216 -2.08 -3.23 -22.11
N ILE A 217 -3.12 -3.24 -21.29
CA ILE A 217 -3.39 -4.33 -20.35
C ILE A 217 -3.80 -5.59 -21.13
N ASP A 218 -2.97 -6.63 -21.07
CA ASP A 218 -3.20 -7.91 -21.76
C ASP A 218 -3.99 -8.89 -20.88
N GLN A 219 -3.63 -8.98 -19.58
CA GLN A 219 -4.34 -9.80 -18.60
C GLN A 219 -4.48 -9.06 -17.25
N VAL A 220 -5.62 -9.26 -16.59
CA VAL A 220 -5.87 -8.80 -15.22
C VAL A 220 -6.44 -9.96 -14.41
N ASP A 221 -5.78 -10.27 -13.31
CA ASP A 221 -6.28 -11.16 -12.26
C ASP A 221 -6.15 -10.46 -10.89
N ALA A 222 -6.82 -10.99 -9.88
CA ALA A 222 -6.71 -10.51 -8.51
C ALA A 222 -5.28 -10.62 -7.96
N ASN A 223 -4.43 -11.47 -8.54
CA ASN A 223 -3.05 -11.74 -8.10
C ASN A 223 -1.97 -11.08 -8.97
N ARG A 224 -2.26 -10.74 -10.24
CA ARG A 224 -1.27 -10.18 -11.15
C ARG A 224 -1.91 -9.34 -12.26
N ILE A 225 -1.13 -8.40 -12.78
CA ILE A 225 -1.47 -7.57 -13.94
C ILE A 225 -0.35 -7.73 -14.96
N VAL A 226 -0.72 -8.01 -16.21
CA VAL A 226 0.22 -8.17 -17.33
C VAL A 226 0.02 -7.03 -18.30
N ILE A 227 1.05 -6.21 -18.48
CA ILE A 227 1.04 -5.07 -19.38
C ILE A 227 1.96 -5.36 -20.56
N ARG A 228 1.41 -5.24 -21.77
CA ARG A 228 2.21 -5.24 -22.99
C ARG A 228 2.72 -3.83 -23.24
N ALA A 229 4.02 -3.63 -23.11
CA ALA A 229 4.64 -2.32 -23.30
C ALA A 229 4.54 -1.88 -24.77
N THR A 230 4.10 -0.65 -25.00
CA THR A 230 4.03 -0.04 -26.34
C THR A 230 5.18 0.95 -26.58
N GLN A 231 5.78 1.47 -25.51
CA GLN A 231 6.86 2.46 -25.52
C GLN A 231 8.01 1.97 -24.63
N ASP A 232 9.18 2.64 -24.71
CA ASP A 232 10.38 2.31 -23.91
C ASP A 232 10.81 0.83 -24.07
N LEU A 233 10.94 0.37 -25.32
CA LEU A 233 11.40 -0.98 -25.67
C LEU A 233 12.87 -0.94 -26.09
N GLU A 234 13.77 -1.38 -25.21
CA GLU A 234 15.19 -1.53 -25.56
C GLU A 234 15.47 -2.88 -26.27
N PRO A 235 16.51 -2.97 -27.13
CA PRO A 235 16.90 -4.25 -27.74
C PRO A 235 17.32 -5.26 -26.67
N GLY A 236 16.51 -6.29 -26.46
CA GLY A 236 16.73 -7.29 -25.41
C GLY A 236 15.62 -7.36 -24.38
N ASP A 237 14.76 -6.33 -24.29
CA ASP A 237 13.63 -6.34 -23.37
C ASP A 237 12.56 -7.35 -23.78
N PRO A 238 11.88 -7.99 -22.80
CA PRO A 238 10.81 -8.94 -23.07
C PRO A 238 9.53 -8.28 -23.63
N GLY A 239 9.43 -6.94 -23.56
CA GLY A 239 8.26 -6.17 -24.02
C GLY A 239 6.96 -6.45 -23.25
N VAL A 240 7.08 -7.10 -22.09
CA VAL A 240 6.01 -7.35 -21.12
C VAL A 240 6.48 -6.92 -19.73
N ASP A 241 5.57 -6.28 -18.99
CA ASP A 241 5.72 -6.02 -17.57
C ASP A 241 4.68 -6.83 -16.79
N ILE A 242 5.15 -7.68 -15.88
CA ILE A 242 4.31 -8.50 -15.00
C ILE A 242 4.36 -7.93 -13.59
N TYR A 243 3.23 -7.40 -13.13
CA TYR A 243 3.07 -6.86 -11.78
C TYR A 243 2.38 -7.89 -10.91
N ARG A 244 3.08 -8.39 -9.88
CA ARG A 244 2.51 -9.32 -8.89
C ARG A 244 1.93 -8.55 -7.72
N LEU A 245 0.65 -8.76 -7.44
CA LEU A 245 -0.07 -8.11 -6.36
C LEU A 245 0.12 -8.88 -5.05
N ARG A 246 0.33 -8.16 -3.95
CA ARG A 246 0.37 -8.72 -2.60
C ARG A 246 -1.05 -8.96 -2.10
N LYS A 247 -1.38 -10.19 -1.71
CA LYS A 247 -2.72 -10.58 -1.25
C LYS A 247 -2.66 -11.05 0.20
N PHE A 248 -3.50 -10.43 1.04
CA PHE A 248 -3.70 -10.80 2.44
C PHE A 248 -2.40 -11.10 3.20
N GLN A 249 -1.39 -10.25 3.02
CA GLN A 249 -0.11 -10.41 3.71
C GLN A 249 -0.16 -9.71 5.07
N ARG A 250 0.45 -10.32 6.08
CA ARG A 250 0.62 -9.75 7.41
C ARG A 250 1.60 -8.58 7.37
N SER A 251 1.25 -7.46 7.99
CA SER A 251 2.18 -6.37 8.31
C SER A 251 2.87 -6.58 9.67
N ASN A 252 3.90 -5.78 9.97
CA ASN A 252 4.58 -5.82 11.27
C ASN A 252 3.64 -5.56 12.48
N GLN A 253 2.54 -4.83 12.27
CA GLN A 253 1.54 -4.48 13.29
C GLN A 253 0.30 -5.38 13.21
N ASN A 254 0.40 -6.56 12.59
CA ASN A 254 -0.69 -7.52 12.41
C ASN A 254 -1.88 -6.97 11.60
N THR A 255 -1.68 -5.90 10.82
CA THR A 255 -2.68 -5.41 9.87
C THR A 255 -2.58 -6.18 8.54
N CYS A 256 -3.57 -5.99 7.66
CA CYS A 256 -3.64 -6.65 6.37
C CYS A 256 -3.10 -5.77 5.24
N ILE A 257 -2.11 -6.27 4.50
CA ILE A 257 -1.64 -5.71 3.24
C ILE A 257 -2.32 -6.48 2.11
N ASN A 258 -3.20 -5.81 1.38
CA ASN A 258 -3.92 -6.39 0.25
C ASN A 258 -4.00 -5.39 -0.90
N GLN A 259 -3.56 -5.82 -2.08
CA GLN A 259 -3.59 -5.03 -3.30
C GLN A 259 -4.74 -5.47 -4.23
N ARG A 260 -5.33 -4.51 -4.94
CA ARG A 260 -6.48 -4.71 -5.82
C ARG A 260 -6.23 -4.05 -7.18
N PRO A 261 -6.44 -4.77 -8.30
CA PRO A 261 -6.31 -4.16 -9.61
C PRO A 261 -7.40 -3.11 -9.84
N LEU A 262 -7.05 -1.99 -10.49
CA LEU A 262 -7.99 -0.93 -10.90
C LEU A 262 -8.34 -0.99 -12.38
N VAL A 263 -7.41 -1.50 -13.19
CA VAL A 263 -7.49 -1.51 -14.65
C VAL A 263 -8.27 -2.71 -15.19
N LYS A 264 -8.78 -2.56 -16.41
CA LYS A 264 -9.49 -3.63 -17.14
C LYS A 264 -8.66 -4.12 -18.33
N VAL A 265 -8.90 -5.36 -18.75
CA VAL A 265 -8.25 -5.93 -19.95
C VAL A 265 -8.59 -5.09 -21.18
N GLY A 266 -7.58 -4.76 -21.99
CA GLY A 266 -7.71 -3.92 -23.18
C GLY A 266 -7.59 -2.42 -22.93
N GLN A 267 -7.56 -1.97 -21.67
CA GLN A 267 -7.30 -0.57 -21.34
C GLN A 267 -5.85 -0.18 -21.71
N SER A 268 -5.68 1.01 -22.29
CA SER A 268 -4.36 1.63 -22.47
C SER A 268 -3.98 2.39 -21.21
N VAL A 269 -2.73 2.23 -20.76
CA VAL A 269 -2.20 2.92 -19.57
C VAL A 269 -0.93 3.69 -19.90
N GLY A 270 -0.80 4.87 -19.31
CA GLY A 270 0.37 5.71 -19.40
C GLY A 270 1.50 5.28 -18.47
N LYS A 271 2.71 5.79 -18.72
CA LYS A 271 3.85 5.63 -17.80
C LYS A 271 3.57 6.39 -16.50
N GLY A 272 3.68 5.70 -15.37
CA GLY A 272 3.40 6.27 -14.05
C GLY A 272 1.92 6.25 -13.64
N GLU A 273 1.01 5.76 -14.49
CA GLU A 273 -0.40 5.61 -14.14
C GLU A 273 -0.59 4.51 -13.09
N VAL A 274 -1.50 4.73 -12.14
CA VAL A 274 -1.78 3.77 -11.06
C VAL A 274 -2.64 2.62 -11.60
N ILE A 275 -2.12 1.39 -11.52
CA ILE A 275 -2.77 0.20 -12.06
C ILE A 275 -3.40 -0.69 -10.97
N ALA A 276 -2.94 -0.56 -9.73
CA ALA A 276 -3.48 -1.27 -8.58
C ALA A 276 -3.36 -0.44 -7.30
N ASP A 277 -4.40 -0.51 -6.48
CA ASP A 277 -4.43 0.04 -5.14
C ASP A 277 -3.86 -0.93 -4.11
N GLY A 278 -3.33 -0.39 -3.01
CA GLY A 278 -2.85 -1.12 -1.85
C GLY A 278 -3.74 -0.95 -0.62
N PRO A 279 -3.21 -1.25 0.58
CA PRO A 279 -3.92 -0.99 1.83
C PRO A 279 -4.06 0.52 2.03
N SER A 280 -5.25 0.97 2.43
CA SER A 280 -5.53 2.40 2.67
C SER A 280 -5.26 3.30 1.46
N THR A 281 -5.56 2.82 0.25
CA THR A 281 -5.61 3.66 -0.96
C THR A 281 -6.91 3.44 -1.72
N ASP A 282 -7.34 4.46 -2.47
CA ASP A 282 -8.54 4.46 -3.29
C ASP A 282 -8.28 5.29 -4.56
N ILE A 283 -8.27 4.64 -5.73
CA ILE A 283 -8.00 5.22 -7.04
C ILE A 283 -6.65 5.97 -7.06
N GLY A 284 -5.63 5.39 -6.43
CA GLY A 284 -4.31 5.99 -6.36
C GLY A 284 -4.16 7.14 -5.36
N GLU A 285 -5.20 7.47 -4.58
CA GLU A 285 -5.12 8.42 -3.47
C GLU A 285 -5.00 7.71 -2.11
N LEU A 286 -4.37 8.37 -1.14
CA LEU A 286 -4.28 7.86 0.23
C LEU A 286 -5.65 7.96 0.92
N ALA A 287 -6.17 6.81 1.34
CA ALA A 287 -7.46 6.65 1.98
C ALA A 287 -7.27 5.98 3.36
N LEU A 288 -6.94 6.78 4.38
CA LEU A 288 -6.69 6.25 5.73
C LEU A 288 -7.96 5.79 6.47
N GLY A 289 -9.14 6.22 6.01
CA GLY A 289 -10.42 5.94 6.67
C GLY A 289 -11.60 5.99 5.72
N LYS A 290 -12.75 6.46 6.22
CA LYS A 290 -13.97 6.72 5.45
C LYS A 290 -14.60 8.04 5.89
N ASN A 291 -15.29 8.68 4.95
CA ASN A 291 -16.11 9.86 5.23
C ASN A 291 -17.45 9.40 5.81
N VAL A 292 -17.95 10.09 6.85
CA VAL A 292 -19.21 9.76 7.53
C VAL A 292 -20.04 11.01 7.79
N ILE A 293 -21.35 10.84 7.97
CA ILE A 293 -22.24 11.96 8.32
C ILE A 293 -22.11 12.22 9.83
N VAL A 294 -21.61 13.39 10.19
CA VAL A 294 -21.36 13.79 11.58
C VAL A 294 -22.31 14.91 11.99
N ALA A 295 -22.87 14.81 13.20
CA ALA A 295 -23.59 15.90 13.86
C ALA A 295 -22.85 16.36 15.12
N PHE A 296 -22.66 17.67 15.27
CA PHE A 296 -22.13 18.28 16.48
C PHE A 296 -23.29 18.69 17.40
N MET A 297 -23.66 17.80 18.31
CA MET A 297 -24.71 18.07 19.29
C MET A 297 -24.53 17.20 20.54
N PRO A 298 -24.86 17.68 21.75
CA PRO A 298 -24.90 16.82 22.92
C PRO A 298 -26.04 15.79 22.76
N TRP A 299 -25.77 14.52 23.13
CA TRP A 299 -26.75 13.45 23.03
C TRP A 299 -26.82 12.62 24.31
N ASN A 300 -27.79 12.92 25.18
CA ASN A 300 -28.10 12.16 26.41
C ASN A 300 -26.89 11.80 27.30
N GLY A 301 -25.80 12.58 27.23
CA GLY A 301 -24.55 12.31 27.95
C GLY A 301 -23.68 11.19 27.37
N TYR A 302 -24.10 10.53 26.29
CA TYR A 302 -23.32 9.45 25.68
C TYR A 302 -22.08 9.94 24.94
N ASN A 303 -22.07 11.20 24.50
CA ASN A 303 -20.89 11.86 23.96
C ASN A 303 -20.26 12.84 24.98
N TYR A 304 -20.34 12.51 26.27
CA TYR A 304 -19.66 13.29 27.31
C TYR A 304 -18.13 13.24 27.13
N GLU A 305 -17.47 14.37 27.41
CA GLU A 305 -16.04 14.60 27.11
C GLU A 305 -15.69 14.27 25.65
N ASP A 306 -14.89 13.24 25.45
CA ASP A 306 -14.38 12.75 24.17
C ASP A 306 -15.07 11.46 23.74
N SER A 307 -16.19 11.12 24.37
CA SER A 307 -16.95 9.94 23.96
C SER A 307 -17.62 10.16 22.61
N ILE A 308 -17.67 9.13 21.79
CA ILE A 308 -18.28 9.16 20.45
C ILE A 308 -19.47 8.22 20.44
N LEU A 309 -20.61 8.73 19.95
CA LEU A 309 -21.79 7.94 19.64
C LEU A 309 -21.73 7.51 18.18
N ILE A 310 -22.02 6.23 17.90
CA ILE A 310 -22.11 5.74 16.52
C ILE A 310 -23.48 5.10 16.25
N SER A 311 -23.95 5.24 15.02
CA SER A 311 -25.14 4.55 14.51
C SER A 311 -24.87 3.06 14.32
N GLU A 312 -25.87 2.22 14.56
CA GLU A 312 -25.86 0.78 14.25
C GLU A 312 -25.54 0.52 12.77
N ARG A 313 -25.93 1.44 11.88
CA ARG A 313 -25.58 1.39 10.45
C ARG A 313 -24.10 1.15 10.23
N ILE A 314 -23.25 1.82 10.99
CA ILE A 314 -21.78 1.75 10.85
C ILE A 314 -21.24 0.35 11.16
N ALA A 315 -21.80 -0.31 12.18
CA ALA A 315 -21.42 -1.67 12.56
C ALA A 315 -22.06 -2.73 11.64
N ARG A 316 -23.29 -2.49 11.16
CA ARG A 316 -24.02 -3.39 10.26
C ARG A 316 -23.41 -3.42 8.86
N ASP A 317 -23.11 -2.26 8.30
CA ASP A 317 -22.61 -2.09 6.93
C ASP A 317 -21.08 -2.25 6.83
N ASP A 318 -20.44 -2.75 7.89
CA ASP A 318 -19.00 -3.01 8.00
C ASP A 318 -18.10 -1.80 7.64
N VAL A 319 -18.56 -0.58 7.91
CA VAL A 319 -17.94 0.67 7.43
C VAL A 319 -16.50 0.83 7.91
N PHE A 320 -16.23 0.57 9.19
CA PHE A 320 -14.89 0.64 9.81
C PHE A 320 -14.32 -0.73 10.17
N THR A 321 -14.75 -1.79 9.48
CA THR A 321 -14.22 -3.12 9.76
C THR A 321 -12.81 -3.28 9.21
N SER A 322 -11.88 -3.80 10.01
CA SER A 322 -10.50 -4.10 9.63
C SER A 322 -10.24 -5.61 9.58
N ILE A 323 -9.20 -6.00 8.83
CA ILE A 323 -8.67 -7.36 8.83
C ILE A 323 -7.34 -7.35 9.57
N HIS A 324 -7.22 -8.21 10.57
CA HIS A 324 -5.99 -8.47 11.29
C HIS A 324 -5.48 -9.86 10.93
N ILE A 325 -4.16 -10.01 10.79
CA ILE A 325 -3.53 -11.29 10.48
C ILE A 325 -2.55 -11.62 11.59
N GLU A 326 -2.90 -12.65 12.36
CA GLU A 326 -2.08 -13.17 13.45
C GLU A 326 -1.25 -14.35 12.95
N GLU A 327 0.02 -14.37 13.33
CA GLU A 327 0.95 -15.45 12.99
C GLU A 327 1.17 -16.35 14.20
N PHE A 328 0.94 -17.64 13.99
CA PHE A 328 1.23 -18.69 14.94
C PHE A 328 2.34 -19.56 14.35
N GLU A 329 3.40 -19.81 15.11
CA GLU A 329 4.50 -20.65 14.66
C GLU A 329 4.77 -21.79 15.64
N VAL A 330 5.12 -22.95 15.08
CA VAL A 330 5.62 -24.09 15.84
C VAL A 330 6.79 -24.72 15.11
N ALA A 331 7.81 -25.12 15.87
CA ALA A 331 8.96 -25.82 15.38
C ALA A 331 9.01 -27.24 15.96
N ALA A 332 9.26 -28.21 15.09
CA ALA A 332 9.62 -29.58 15.45
C ALA A 332 11.14 -29.66 15.57
N ARG A 333 11.61 -30.01 16.78
CA ARG A 333 13.03 -30.03 17.12
C ARG A 333 13.54 -31.44 17.33
N ASP A 334 14.82 -31.63 17.03
CA ASP A 334 15.52 -32.85 17.43
C ASP A 334 15.91 -32.76 18.91
N THR A 335 15.42 -33.70 19.72
CA THR A 335 15.69 -33.74 21.16
C THR A 335 16.55 -34.95 21.50
N LYS A 336 17.16 -34.95 22.70
CA LYS A 336 17.97 -36.09 23.16
C LYS A 336 17.20 -37.40 23.28
N LEU A 337 15.88 -37.34 23.45
CA LEU A 337 15.00 -38.50 23.59
C LEU A 337 14.46 -39.00 22.24
N GLY A 338 14.70 -38.26 21.17
CA GLY A 338 14.18 -38.50 19.83
C GLY A 338 13.70 -37.21 19.16
N PRO A 339 13.41 -37.26 17.85
CA PRO A 339 12.85 -36.12 17.14
C PRO A 339 11.42 -35.85 17.59
N GLU A 340 11.05 -34.56 17.70
CA GLU A 340 9.64 -34.17 17.74
C GLU A 340 9.04 -34.32 16.34
N GLU A 341 7.81 -34.81 16.28
CA GLU A 341 7.12 -35.06 15.02
C GLU A 341 5.84 -34.22 14.93
N ILE A 342 5.54 -33.76 13.72
CA ILE A 342 4.26 -33.12 13.39
C ILE A 342 3.38 -34.20 12.77
N THR A 343 2.30 -34.55 13.47
CA THR A 343 1.41 -35.64 13.07
C THR A 343 -0.01 -35.38 13.56
N ARG A 344 -0.99 -35.98 12.90
CA ARG A 344 -2.40 -36.00 13.31
C ARG A 344 -2.67 -36.95 14.48
N ASP A 345 -1.80 -37.93 14.71
CA ASP A 345 -1.95 -38.92 15.80
C ASP A 345 -1.50 -38.34 17.15
N ILE A 346 -2.44 -37.65 17.82
CA ILE A 346 -2.19 -36.95 19.09
C ILE A 346 -2.83 -37.72 20.25
N PRO A 347 -2.07 -38.06 21.32
CA PRO A 347 -2.62 -38.82 22.44
C PRO A 347 -3.68 -38.03 23.21
N ASN A 348 -4.75 -38.71 23.63
CA ASN A 348 -5.84 -38.17 24.47
C ASN A 348 -6.65 -37.03 23.83
N VAL A 349 -6.67 -36.94 22.49
CA VAL A 349 -7.48 -35.97 21.74
C VAL A 349 -8.59 -36.70 20.98
N GLY A 350 -9.83 -36.24 21.11
CA GLY A 350 -10.98 -36.82 20.40
C GLY A 350 -11.03 -36.43 18.92
N GLU A 351 -11.72 -37.22 18.08
CA GLU A 351 -11.82 -36.98 16.63
C GLU A 351 -12.38 -35.60 16.28
N GLU A 352 -13.28 -35.05 17.11
CA GLU A 352 -13.87 -33.73 16.89
C GLU A 352 -12.82 -32.60 16.85
N ALA A 353 -11.81 -32.67 17.72
CA ALA A 353 -10.72 -31.69 17.75
C ALA A 353 -9.72 -31.88 16.60
N LEU A 354 -9.71 -33.06 15.96
CA LEU A 354 -8.86 -33.38 14.80
C LEU A 354 -9.55 -33.08 13.46
N ARG A 355 -10.83 -32.65 13.45
CA ARG A 355 -11.63 -32.44 12.24
C ARG A 355 -11.01 -31.43 11.26
N ASN A 356 -10.31 -30.43 11.80
CA ASN A 356 -9.73 -29.33 11.05
C ASN A 356 -8.31 -29.64 10.54
N LEU A 357 -7.71 -30.77 10.95
CA LEU A 357 -6.35 -31.17 10.60
C LEU A 357 -6.33 -32.10 9.38
N ASP A 358 -5.34 -31.90 8.51
CA ASP A 358 -5.01 -32.78 7.41
C ASP A 358 -4.28 -34.06 7.89
N GLU A 359 -3.97 -34.95 6.95
CA GLU A 359 -3.28 -36.21 7.25
C GLU A 359 -1.87 -36.00 7.84
N ALA A 360 -1.23 -34.85 7.54
CA ALA A 360 0.05 -34.46 8.12
C ALA A 360 -0.08 -33.80 9.51
N GLY A 361 -1.30 -33.60 10.02
CA GLY A 361 -1.56 -32.95 11.31
C GLY A 361 -1.51 -31.42 11.25
N ILE A 362 -1.72 -30.81 10.08
CA ILE A 362 -1.72 -29.36 9.88
C ILE A 362 -3.12 -28.89 9.50
N VAL A 363 -3.55 -27.74 10.02
CA VAL A 363 -4.87 -27.18 9.73
C VAL A 363 -5.09 -26.86 8.25
N TYR A 364 -6.29 -27.11 7.74
CA TYR A 364 -6.67 -26.74 6.38
C TYR A 364 -6.75 -25.22 6.19
N ILE A 365 -6.31 -24.74 5.03
CA ILE A 365 -6.54 -23.35 4.60
C ILE A 365 -8.04 -23.18 4.36
N GLY A 366 -8.63 -22.14 4.94
CA GLY A 366 -10.07 -21.86 4.90
C GLY A 366 -10.84 -22.44 6.09
N ALA A 367 -10.20 -23.15 7.01
CA ALA A 367 -10.86 -23.60 8.24
C ALA A 367 -11.14 -22.42 9.18
N ASP A 368 -12.36 -22.37 9.70
CA ASP A 368 -12.71 -21.48 10.81
C ASP A 368 -12.29 -22.14 12.14
N VAL A 369 -11.54 -21.38 12.94
CA VAL A 369 -10.94 -21.86 14.18
C VAL A 369 -11.34 -20.98 15.36
N GLU A 370 -11.61 -21.64 16.48
CA GLU A 370 -11.98 -21.03 17.74
C GLU A 370 -10.87 -21.16 18.80
N PRO A 371 -10.90 -20.37 19.88
CA PRO A 371 -9.94 -20.50 20.97
C PRO A 371 -9.83 -21.94 21.50
N GLY A 372 -8.63 -22.50 21.48
CA GLY A 372 -8.36 -23.87 21.95
C GLY A 372 -8.28 -24.94 20.86
N ASP A 373 -8.71 -24.63 19.62
CA ASP A 373 -8.55 -25.51 18.47
C ASP A 373 -7.08 -25.78 18.14
N ILE A 374 -6.78 -26.98 17.65
CA ILE A 374 -5.44 -27.40 17.27
C ILE A 374 -5.15 -26.91 15.84
N LEU A 375 -4.08 -26.12 15.68
CA LEU A 375 -3.62 -25.64 14.37
C LEU A 375 -2.58 -26.58 13.76
N VAL A 376 -1.68 -27.11 14.60
CA VAL A 376 -0.64 -28.04 14.17
C VAL A 376 -0.43 -29.06 15.27
N GLY A 377 -0.72 -30.32 14.97
CA GLY A 377 -0.44 -31.46 15.82
C GLY A 377 1.06 -31.66 15.99
N LYS A 378 1.53 -31.66 17.24
CA LYS A 378 2.94 -31.91 17.55
C LYS A 378 3.06 -32.86 18.73
N ILE A 379 3.89 -33.88 18.56
CA ILE A 379 4.22 -34.85 19.60
C ILE A 379 5.69 -34.73 19.98
N THR A 380 5.96 -34.77 21.29
CA THR A 380 7.32 -34.80 21.83
C THR A 380 7.55 -36.15 22.53
N PRO A 381 8.62 -36.89 22.20
CA PRO A 381 9.01 -38.09 22.93
C PRO A 381 9.21 -37.80 24.41
N LYS A 382 8.59 -38.61 25.27
CA LYS A 382 8.64 -38.47 26.72
C LYS A 382 9.36 -39.67 27.32
N GLY A 383 10.33 -39.41 28.20
CA GLY A 383 10.95 -40.48 28.98
C GLY A 383 9.96 -41.11 29.98
N GLU A 384 10.15 -42.39 30.29
CA GLU A 384 9.36 -43.07 31.31
C GLU A 384 9.44 -42.32 32.64
N SER A 385 8.29 -41.82 33.08
CA SER A 385 8.15 -41.20 34.40
C SER A 385 7.81 -42.30 35.42
N PRO A 386 8.45 -42.36 36.60
CA PRO A 386 8.05 -43.31 37.62
C PRO A 386 6.60 -43.03 38.02
N MET A 387 5.72 -44.01 37.77
CA MET A 387 4.29 -43.89 38.04
C MET A 387 3.98 -44.23 39.50
N THR A 388 2.96 -43.61 40.07
CA THR A 388 2.50 -44.00 41.40
C THR A 388 1.77 -45.35 41.36
N PRO A 389 1.69 -46.11 42.46
CA PRO A 389 0.94 -47.36 42.51
C PRO A 389 -0.53 -47.22 42.06
N GLU A 390 -1.15 -46.07 42.32
CA GLU A 390 -2.53 -45.74 41.92
C GLU A 390 -2.65 -45.60 40.39
N GLU A 391 -1.73 -44.88 39.73
CA GLU A 391 -1.70 -44.77 38.27
C GLU A 391 -1.44 -46.12 37.60
N LYS A 392 -0.55 -46.92 38.20
CA LYS A 392 -0.26 -48.28 37.72
C LYS A 392 -1.48 -49.19 37.82
N LEU A 393 -2.26 -49.06 38.90
CA LEU A 393 -3.51 -49.79 39.08
C LEU A 393 -4.57 -49.33 38.08
N LEU A 394 -4.75 -48.02 37.89
CA LEU A 394 -5.70 -47.47 36.90
C LEU A 394 -5.38 -47.97 35.49
N ARG A 395 -4.12 -47.95 35.08
CA ARG A 395 -3.70 -48.50 33.78
C ARG A 395 -3.97 -50.00 33.65
N ALA A 396 -3.76 -50.77 34.72
CA ALA A 396 -4.05 -52.20 34.72
C ALA A 396 -5.57 -52.48 34.60
N ILE A 397 -6.42 -51.60 35.12
CA ILE A 397 -7.89 -51.70 35.03
C ILE A 397 -8.40 -51.32 33.64
N PHE A 398 -7.94 -50.20 33.08
CA PHE A 398 -8.44 -49.67 31.80
C PHE A 398 -7.67 -50.19 30.57
N GLY A 399 -6.56 -50.90 30.76
CA GLY A 399 -5.74 -51.41 29.66
C GLY A 399 -5.09 -50.30 28.81
N GLU A 400 -5.06 -49.06 29.30
CA GLU A 400 -4.44 -47.92 28.62
C GLU A 400 -2.92 -48.14 28.54
N LYS A 401 -2.42 -48.28 27.31
CA LYS A 401 -0.98 -48.31 27.05
C LYS A 401 -0.37 -46.98 27.47
N ALA A 402 0.85 -47.03 28.02
CA ALA A 402 1.64 -45.83 28.20
C ALA A 402 1.81 -45.14 26.83
N SER A 403 1.32 -43.92 26.68
CA SER A 403 1.75 -43.08 25.57
C SER A 403 3.16 -42.60 25.89
N ASP A 404 4.14 -43.09 25.13
CA ASP A 404 5.54 -42.66 25.21
C ASP A 404 5.75 -41.25 24.62
N VAL A 405 4.67 -40.62 24.17
CA VAL A 405 4.66 -39.28 23.57
C VAL A 405 3.73 -38.35 24.35
N ARG A 406 4.09 -37.06 24.35
CA ARG A 406 3.32 -35.96 24.96
C ARG A 406 2.80 -35.02 23.87
N ASP A 407 1.55 -34.58 24.01
CA ASP A 407 0.98 -33.50 23.21
C ASP A 407 1.69 -32.16 23.52
N THR A 408 2.33 -31.58 22.50
CA THR A 408 2.93 -30.25 22.50
C THR A 408 2.46 -29.43 21.30
N SER A 409 1.24 -29.72 20.83
CA SER A 409 0.61 -29.13 19.66
C SER A 409 0.38 -27.63 19.78
N LEU A 410 0.38 -26.96 18.63
CA LEU A 410 0.05 -25.55 18.52
C LEU A 410 -1.47 -25.38 18.56
N ARG A 411 -1.96 -24.54 19.47
CA ARG A 411 -3.38 -24.22 19.64
C ARG A 411 -3.65 -22.73 19.50
N VAL A 412 -4.87 -22.39 19.10
CA VAL A 412 -5.33 -20.99 19.05
C VAL A 412 -5.35 -20.41 20.47
N LYS A 413 -4.82 -19.20 20.63
CA LYS A 413 -4.77 -18.51 21.94
C LYS A 413 -6.17 -18.10 22.41
N PRO A 414 -6.40 -18.00 23.73
CA PRO A 414 -7.64 -17.44 24.26
C PRO A 414 -7.93 -16.04 23.71
N GLY A 415 -9.11 -15.84 23.13
CA GLY A 415 -9.55 -14.56 22.57
C GLY A 415 -9.25 -14.35 21.08
N ASP A 416 -8.40 -15.19 20.48
CA ASP A 416 -8.17 -15.19 19.03
C ASP A 416 -9.14 -16.16 18.35
N PHE A 417 -9.74 -15.73 17.25
CA PHE A 417 -10.65 -16.53 16.44
C PHE A 417 -10.59 -16.03 15.01
N GLY A 418 -10.91 -16.87 14.03
CA GLY A 418 -10.97 -16.43 12.64
C GLY A 418 -10.74 -17.57 11.66
N THR A 419 -10.41 -17.20 10.43
CA THR A 419 -10.22 -18.15 9.34
C THR A 419 -8.74 -18.30 9.03
N VAL A 420 -8.27 -19.54 8.87
CA VAL A 420 -6.90 -19.80 8.42
C VAL A 420 -6.75 -19.35 6.96
N VAL A 421 -5.86 -18.38 6.71
CA VAL A 421 -5.66 -17.82 5.35
C VAL A 421 -4.45 -18.39 4.65
N GLU A 422 -3.40 -18.73 5.39
CA GLU A 422 -2.16 -19.21 4.80
C GLU A 422 -1.46 -20.13 5.80
N VAL A 423 -0.81 -21.17 5.27
CA VAL A 423 0.07 -22.06 6.02
C VAL A 423 1.38 -22.16 5.27
N ARG A 424 2.49 -21.91 5.97
CA ARG A 424 3.85 -22.07 5.43
C ARG A 424 4.56 -23.19 6.16
N VAL A 425 5.13 -24.11 5.40
CA VAL A 425 5.91 -25.24 5.92
C VAL A 425 7.33 -25.07 5.45
N PHE A 426 8.25 -24.95 6.40
CA PHE A 426 9.69 -24.86 6.14
C PHE A 426 10.34 -26.17 6.55
N ASN A 427 11.11 -26.75 5.64
CA ASN A 427 11.79 -28.02 5.86
C ASN A 427 13.30 -27.83 5.75
N ARG A 428 14.03 -28.40 6.71
CA ARG A 428 15.48 -28.38 6.68
C ARG A 428 16.01 -29.22 5.51
N HIS A 429 17.12 -28.78 4.94
CA HIS A 429 17.80 -29.55 3.90
C HIS A 429 18.18 -30.96 4.38
N GLY A 430 17.83 -31.98 3.60
CA GLY A 430 18.10 -33.39 3.88
C GLY A 430 17.02 -34.14 4.67
N VAL A 431 15.96 -33.46 5.13
CA VAL A 431 14.78 -34.09 5.74
C VAL A 431 13.78 -34.47 4.65
N GLU A 432 13.16 -35.65 4.75
CA GLU A 432 12.08 -36.04 3.83
C GLU A 432 10.91 -35.06 3.94
N LYS A 433 10.40 -34.64 2.78
CA LYS A 433 9.30 -33.68 2.71
C LYS A 433 7.98 -34.45 2.81
N ASP A 434 7.09 -33.98 3.68
CA ASP A 434 5.73 -34.52 3.76
C ASP A 434 4.92 -34.22 2.49
N GLU A 435 3.83 -34.95 2.28
CA GLU A 435 2.93 -34.77 1.14
C GLU A 435 2.45 -33.31 1.00
N ARG A 436 2.14 -32.66 2.12
CA ARG A 436 1.73 -31.25 2.15
C ARG A 436 2.82 -30.30 1.65
N ALA A 437 4.08 -30.54 2.02
CA ALA A 437 5.19 -29.71 1.56
C ALA A 437 5.49 -29.92 0.07
N LEU A 438 5.37 -31.17 -0.41
CA LEU A 438 5.47 -31.49 -1.83
C LEU A 438 4.35 -30.86 -2.65
N GLN A 439 3.13 -30.79 -2.11
CA GLN A 439 2.00 -30.11 -2.75
C GLN A 439 2.28 -28.60 -2.91
N ILE A 440 2.68 -27.92 -1.83
CA ILE A 440 3.00 -26.47 -1.86
C ILE A 440 4.12 -26.18 -2.87
N GLU A 441 5.15 -27.02 -2.91
CA GLU A 441 6.24 -26.89 -3.88
C GLU A 441 5.75 -27.02 -5.32
N ARG A 442 4.89 -28.00 -5.61
CA ARG A 442 4.31 -28.19 -6.95
C ARG A 442 3.49 -26.98 -7.38
N GLU A 443 2.62 -26.47 -6.49
CA GLU A 443 1.79 -25.30 -6.76
C GLU A 443 2.64 -24.05 -7.07
N GLU A 444 3.76 -23.86 -6.36
CA GLU A 444 4.67 -22.74 -6.62
C GLU A 444 5.44 -22.91 -7.95
N VAL A 445 5.85 -24.13 -8.29
CA VAL A 445 6.49 -24.43 -9.58
C VAL A 445 5.50 -24.20 -10.74
N GLU A 446 4.24 -24.62 -10.61
CA GLU A 446 3.20 -24.37 -11.60
C GLU A 446 2.90 -22.88 -11.79
N ARG A 447 2.97 -22.09 -10.70
CA ARG A 447 2.85 -20.63 -10.78
C ARG A 447 3.99 -20.01 -11.56
N LEU A 448 5.23 -20.42 -11.28
CA LEU A 448 6.41 -19.97 -12.03
C LEU A 448 6.35 -20.37 -13.51
N ALA A 449 5.78 -21.55 -13.81
CA ALA A 449 5.62 -22.03 -15.18
C ALA A 449 4.63 -21.17 -15.97
N ARG A 450 3.50 -20.78 -15.35
CA ARG A 450 2.55 -19.84 -15.95
C ARG A 450 3.20 -18.51 -16.32
N ASP A 451 3.98 -17.92 -15.41
CA ASP A 451 4.66 -16.65 -15.68
C ASP A 451 5.67 -16.77 -16.84
N ARG A 452 6.42 -17.88 -16.90
CA ARG A 452 7.31 -18.17 -18.03
C ARG A 452 6.52 -18.28 -19.35
N ASP A 453 5.39 -18.98 -19.33
CA ASP A 453 4.58 -19.20 -20.53
C ASP A 453 3.95 -17.90 -21.04
N ASP A 454 3.50 -17.00 -20.16
CA ASP A 454 3.02 -15.68 -20.56
C ASP A 454 4.14 -14.80 -21.13
N GLU A 455 5.32 -14.78 -20.49
CA GLU A 455 6.50 -14.10 -21.04
C GLU A 455 6.85 -14.64 -22.43
N MET A 456 6.78 -15.97 -22.63
CA MET A 456 7.04 -16.62 -23.91
C MET A 456 6.00 -16.25 -24.97
N VAL A 457 4.71 -16.28 -24.65
CA VAL A 457 3.63 -15.95 -25.59
C VAL A 457 3.76 -14.51 -26.09
N ILE A 458 4.11 -13.58 -25.20
CA ILE A 458 4.27 -12.17 -25.57
C ILE A 458 5.56 -11.94 -26.36
N LEU A 459 6.66 -12.58 -25.94
CA LEU A 459 7.92 -12.57 -26.69
C LEU A 459 7.69 -13.09 -28.13
N ASP A 460 7.05 -14.25 -28.26
CA ASP A 460 6.67 -14.82 -29.55
C ASP A 460 5.84 -13.82 -30.37
N ARG A 461 4.78 -13.27 -29.78
CA ARG A 461 3.90 -12.32 -30.48
C ARG A 461 4.66 -11.10 -31.01
N ASN A 462 5.53 -10.51 -30.19
CA ASN A 462 6.32 -9.33 -30.55
C ASN A 462 7.33 -9.64 -31.66
N ILE A 463 8.04 -10.77 -31.54
CA ILE A 463 9.04 -11.18 -32.52
C ILE A 463 8.38 -11.58 -33.85
N TYR A 464 7.29 -12.35 -33.82
CA TYR A 464 6.56 -12.73 -35.03
C TYR A 464 5.87 -11.52 -35.69
N ALA A 465 5.41 -10.52 -34.93
CA ALA A 465 4.89 -9.28 -35.52
C ALA A 465 5.99 -8.48 -36.26
N ARG A 466 7.20 -8.39 -35.69
CA ARG A 466 8.36 -7.78 -36.35
C ARG A 466 8.80 -8.59 -37.58
N LEU A 467 8.87 -9.91 -37.43
CA LEU A 467 9.22 -10.83 -38.52
C LEU A 467 8.23 -10.68 -39.67
N ARG A 468 6.93 -10.62 -39.39
CA ARG A 468 5.87 -10.37 -40.40
C ARG A 468 6.13 -9.08 -41.16
N GLY A 469 6.34 -7.96 -40.47
CA GLY A 469 6.67 -6.69 -41.13
C GLY A 469 7.97 -6.71 -41.95
N MET A 470 8.92 -7.58 -41.61
CA MET A 470 10.17 -7.75 -42.36
C MET A 470 10.04 -8.67 -43.56
N ILE A 471 9.14 -9.65 -43.56
CA ILE A 471 9.00 -10.65 -44.66
C ILE A 471 7.84 -10.34 -45.61
N GLU A 472 6.80 -9.64 -45.14
CA GLU A 472 5.61 -9.32 -45.92
C GLU A 472 5.96 -8.39 -47.10
N GLY A 473 5.58 -8.80 -48.31
CA GLY A 473 5.88 -8.08 -49.56
C GLY A 473 7.22 -8.44 -50.20
N LYS A 474 8.06 -9.29 -49.58
CA LYS A 474 9.37 -9.71 -50.13
C LYS A 474 9.30 -11.02 -50.90
N VAL A 475 10.34 -11.32 -51.68
CA VAL A 475 10.43 -12.54 -52.51
C VAL A 475 11.24 -13.61 -51.80
N ALA A 476 10.68 -14.82 -51.69
CA ALA A 476 11.34 -15.97 -51.08
C ALA A 476 12.08 -16.83 -52.13
N VAL A 477 13.37 -17.07 -51.93
CA VAL A 477 14.20 -17.95 -52.77
C VAL A 477 13.98 -19.42 -52.39
N LYS A 478 13.77 -19.69 -51.11
CA LYS A 478 13.56 -21.04 -50.56
C LYS A 478 12.62 -20.97 -49.36
N GLY A 479 11.74 -21.96 -49.23
CA GLY A 479 10.81 -22.03 -48.10
C GLY A 479 10.44 -23.46 -47.70
N PRO A 480 9.57 -23.60 -46.68
CA PRO A 480 9.01 -24.87 -46.23
C PRO A 480 8.24 -25.60 -47.34
N LYS A 481 7.93 -26.89 -47.13
CA LYS A 481 7.16 -27.72 -48.08
C LYS A 481 5.86 -27.00 -48.49
N GLY A 482 5.81 -26.48 -49.71
CA GLY A 482 4.65 -25.76 -50.27
C GLY A 482 5.02 -24.45 -50.99
N VAL A 483 6.11 -23.80 -50.61
CA VAL A 483 6.53 -22.50 -51.17
C VAL A 483 7.52 -22.70 -52.32
N LYS A 484 7.21 -22.18 -53.52
CA LYS A 484 8.09 -22.25 -54.70
C LYS A 484 9.12 -21.11 -54.69
N SER A 485 10.27 -21.34 -55.30
CA SER A 485 11.31 -20.30 -55.47
C SER A 485 10.77 -19.14 -56.32
N GLY A 486 10.93 -17.90 -55.84
CA GLY A 486 10.44 -16.69 -56.51
C GLY A 486 9.01 -16.29 -56.17
N THR A 487 8.39 -16.90 -55.14
CA THR A 487 7.04 -16.52 -54.71
C THR A 487 7.11 -15.29 -53.81
N THR A 488 6.22 -14.32 -54.03
CA THR A 488 6.04 -13.16 -53.15
C THR A 488 5.37 -13.60 -51.85
N ILE A 489 5.82 -13.07 -50.72
CA ILE A 489 5.26 -13.39 -49.41
C ILE A 489 4.10 -12.44 -49.13
N ASP A 490 2.89 -12.93 -49.31
CA ASP A 490 1.63 -12.24 -49.08
C ASP A 490 0.93 -12.73 -47.78
N ALA A 491 0.04 -11.91 -47.22
CA ALA A 491 -0.65 -12.19 -45.95
C ALA A 491 -1.33 -13.57 -45.93
N ASN A 492 -1.93 -13.98 -47.05
CA ASN A 492 -2.59 -15.28 -47.20
C ASN A 492 -1.60 -16.45 -47.12
N LEU A 493 -0.38 -16.29 -47.64
CA LEU A 493 0.65 -17.33 -47.59
C LEU A 493 1.17 -17.52 -46.15
N LEU A 494 1.26 -16.43 -45.38
CA LEU A 494 1.69 -16.45 -43.99
C LEU A 494 0.63 -16.98 -43.03
N ASP A 495 -0.64 -16.62 -43.23
CA ASP A 495 -1.73 -16.94 -42.31
C ASP A 495 -2.40 -18.30 -42.63
N ASP A 496 -2.52 -18.69 -43.91
CA ASP A 496 -3.25 -19.91 -44.31
C ASP A 496 -2.37 -21.13 -44.64
N GLN A 497 -1.13 -20.93 -45.11
CA GLN A 497 -0.27 -22.02 -45.62
C GLN A 497 0.92 -22.39 -44.73
N LEU A 498 1.34 -21.50 -43.83
CA LEU A 498 2.54 -21.65 -43.02
C LEU A 498 2.22 -21.56 -41.53
N THR A 499 2.85 -22.42 -40.74
CA THR A 499 2.85 -22.27 -39.28
C THR A 499 3.89 -21.24 -38.85
N ARG A 500 3.69 -20.55 -37.72
CA ARG A 500 4.61 -19.49 -37.25
C ARG A 500 6.08 -19.94 -37.19
N GLY A 501 6.35 -21.14 -36.68
CA GLY A 501 7.72 -21.68 -36.62
C GLY A 501 8.37 -21.91 -38.00
N GLN A 502 7.58 -22.03 -39.06
CA GLN A 502 8.06 -22.16 -40.44
C GLN A 502 8.46 -20.83 -41.07
N TRP A 503 8.08 -19.68 -40.49
CA TRP A 503 8.45 -18.36 -41.01
C TRP A 503 9.97 -18.15 -40.98
N TRP A 504 10.67 -18.70 -39.99
CA TRP A 504 12.13 -18.68 -39.90
C TRP A 504 12.86 -19.47 -40.99
N GLN A 505 12.16 -20.35 -41.71
CA GLN A 505 12.73 -21.17 -42.78
C GLN A 505 12.62 -20.49 -44.16
N LEU A 506 12.00 -19.31 -44.24
CA LEU A 506 11.90 -18.51 -45.45
C LEU A 506 13.23 -17.80 -45.70
N ALA A 507 13.91 -18.15 -46.79
CA ALA A 507 15.11 -17.46 -47.24
C ALA A 507 14.73 -16.33 -48.22
N LEU A 508 15.04 -15.09 -47.85
CA LEU A 508 14.79 -13.90 -48.67
C LEU A 508 15.82 -13.77 -49.80
N GLU A 509 15.45 -13.10 -50.90
CA GLU A 509 16.33 -12.85 -52.04
C GLU A 509 17.38 -11.75 -51.75
N ASP A 510 16.99 -10.71 -50.99
CA ASP A 510 17.89 -9.62 -50.60
C ASP A 510 18.78 -10.03 -49.42
N GLU A 511 20.09 -9.90 -49.59
CA GLU A 511 21.12 -10.25 -48.61
C GLU A 511 21.06 -9.37 -47.35
N ALA A 512 20.67 -8.09 -47.49
CA ALA A 512 20.53 -7.18 -46.35
C ALA A 512 19.34 -7.58 -45.46
N ASP A 513 18.23 -7.99 -46.09
CA ASP A 513 17.03 -8.42 -45.38
C ASP A 513 17.19 -9.81 -44.77
N ALA A 514 17.86 -10.73 -45.47
CA ALA A 514 18.23 -12.03 -44.93
C ALA A 514 19.10 -11.89 -43.67
N GLY A 515 20.08 -10.99 -43.69
CA GLY A 515 20.91 -10.68 -42.52
C GLY A 515 20.11 -10.11 -41.33
N GLN A 516 19.09 -9.28 -41.59
CA GLN A 516 18.20 -8.76 -40.54
C GLN A 516 17.34 -9.86 -39.91
N VAL A 517 16.78 -10.76 -40.73
CA VAL A 517 15.99 -11.91 -40.25
C VAL A 517 16.85 -12.86 -39.42
N GLU A 518 18.08 -13.15 -39.86
CA GLU A 518 19.02 -13.99 -39.11
C GLU A 518 19.42 -13.36 -37.78
N ALA A 519 19.68 -12.05 -37.75
CA ALA A 519 19.97 -11.31 -36.53
C ALA A 519 18.78 -11.36 -35.54
N LEU A 520 17.55 -11.18 -36.04
CA LEU A 520 16.34 -11.27 -35.23
C LEU A 520 16.14 -12.70 -34.67
N HIS A 521 16.41 -13.73 -35.47
CA HIS A 521 16.33 -15.13 -35.03
C HIS A 521 17.36 -15.44 -33.93
N ALA A 522 18.60 -14.97 -34.10
CA ALA A 522 19.64 -15.13 -33.09
C ALA A 522 19.28 -14.42 -31.77
N GLN A 523 18.70 -13.22 -31.85
CA GLN A 523 18.19 -12.48 -30.70
C GLN A 523 17.06 -13.25 -29.99
N TYR A 524 16.10 -13.77 -30.75
CA TYR A 524 14.98 -14.54 -30.23
C TYR A 524 15.45 -15.80 -29.47
N GLU A 525 16.36 -16.58 -30.06
CA GLU A 525 16.94 -17.76 -29.42
C GLU A 525 17.72 -17.41 -28.14
N ALA A 526 18.46 -16.30 -28.14
CA ALA A 526 19.16 -15.84 -26.94
C ALA A 526 18.19 -15.44 -25.81
N GLN A 527 17.14 -14.70 -26.13
CA GLN A 527 16.10 -14.30 -25.16
C GLN A 527 15.34 -15.51 -24.62
N LYS A 528 15.00 -16.47 -25.48
CA LYS A 528 14.35 -17.72 -25.09
C LYS A 528 15.18 -18.52 -24.09
N ARG A 529 16.48 -18.72 -24.37
CA ARG A 529 17.40 -19.41 -23.45
C ARG A 529 17.55 -18.67 -22.12
N ALA A 530 17.63 -17.34 -22.15
CA ALA A 530 17.69 -16.54 -20.93
C ALA A 530 16.41 -16.67 -20.09
N LEU A 531 15.23 -16.76 -20.72
CA LEU A 531 13.96 -17.01 -20.05
C LEU A 531 13.92 -18.40 -19.40
N GLU A 532 14.34 -19.44 -20.13
CA GLU A 532 14.41 -20.82 -19.63
C GLU A 532 15.37 -20.95 -18.43
N HIS A 533 16.58 -20.39 -18.53
CA HIS A 533 17.55 -20.39 -17.44
C HIS A 533 17.02 -19.68 -16.18
N ARG A 534 16.38 -18.51 -16.33
CA ARG A 534 15.77 -17.79 -15.20
C ARG A 534 14.66 -18.61 -14.53
N PHE A 535 13.91 -19.39 -15.31
CA PHE A 535 12.88 -20.28 -14.78
C PHE A 535 13.51 -21.45 -14.00
N GLU A 536 14.51 -22.11 -14.57
CA GLU A 536 15.23 -23.22 -13.92
C GLU A 536 15.89 -22.76 -12.60
N ASP A 537 16.55 -21.60 -12.60
CA ASP A 537 17.15 -21.01 -11.39
C ASP A 537 16.12 -20.78 -10.28
N LYS A 538 14.91 -20.33 -10.63
CA LYS A 538 13.83 -20.10 -9.66
C LYS A 538 13.30 -21.43 -9.13
N VAL A 539 13.11 -22.43 -9.99
CA VAL A 539 12.65 -23.77 -9.59
C VAL A 539 13.68 -24.45 -8.68
N GLU A 540 14.98 -24.32 -8.96
CA GLU A 540 16.04 -24.85 -8.10
C GLU A 540 15.99 -24.22 -6.70
N LYS A 541 15.79 -22.90 -6.61
CA LYS A 541 15.67 -22.19 -5.33
C LYS A 541 14.49 -22.69 -4.49
N VAL A 542 13.35 -22.97 -5.11
CA VAL A 542 12.17 -23.55 -4.42
C VAL A 542 12.49 -24.96 -3.91
N ARG A 543 13.26 -25.75 -4.68
CA ARG A 543 13.63 -27.14 -4.33
C ARG A 543 14.67 -27.25 -3.22
N ARG A 544 15.61 -26.30 -3.14
CA ARG A 544 16.82 -26.34 -2.30
C ARG A 544 16.52 -26.48 -0.79
N GLY A 545 15.32 -26.11 -0.36
CA GLY A 545 14.88 -26.16 1.05
C GLY A 545 15.40 -24.97 1.86
N ASP A 546 14.97 -24.89 3.12
CA ASP A 546 15.15 -23.70 3.94
C ASP A 546 16.31 -23.84 4.94
N ASP A 547 16.95 -22.73 5.24
CA ASP A 547 17.95 -22.66 6.31
C ASP A 547 17.24 -22.42 7.65
N LEU A 548 17.16 -23.47 8.47
CA LEU A 548 16.48 -23.45 9.76
C LEU A 548 17.47 -23.39 10.93
N PRO A 549 17.06 -22.81 12.08
CA PRO A 549 17.90 -22.77 13.27
C PRO A 549 18.42 -24.15 13.68
N PRO A 550 19.61 -24.23 14.32
CA PRO A 550 20.22 -25.51 14.68
C PRO A 550 19.28 -26.33 15.58
N GLY A 551 19.04 -27.58 15.17
CA GLY A 551 18.16 -28.51 15.88
C GLY A 551 16.68 -28.41 15.50
N VAL A 552 16.29 -27.46 14.64
CA VAL A 552 14.94 -27.42 14.06
C VAL A 552 14.93 -28.23 12.78
N MET A 553 14.08 -29.25 12.71
CA MET A 553 13.93 -30.11 11.53
C MET A 553 12.87 -29.57 10.58
N LYS A 554 11.76 -29.11 11.15
CA LYS A 554 10.61 -28.55 10.43
C LYS A 554 9.99 -27.40 11.22
N MET A 555 9.52 -26.39 10.52
CA MET A 555 8.80 -25.25 11.11
C MET A 555 7.51 -25.02 10.34
N VAL A 556 6.40 -24.87 11.05
CA VAL A 556 5.10 -24.57 10.45
C VAL A 556 4.62 -23.23 10.98
N LYS A 557 4.24 -22.35 10.07
CA LYS A 557 3.61 -21.06 10.36
C LYS A 557 2.18 -21.08 9.85
N VAL A 558 1.24 -20.72 10.71
CA VAL A 558 -0.18 -20.64 10.40
C VAL A 558 -0.61 -19.18 10.57
N PHE A 559 -1.22 -18.63 9.54
CA PHE A 559 -1.75 -17.26 9.53
C PHE A 559 -3.27 -17.32 9.66
N ILE A 560 -3.79 -16.68 10.70
CA ILE A 560 -5.22 -16.58 10.96
C ILE A 560 -5.65 -15.14 10.68
N ALA A 561 -6.64 -14.98 9.80
CA ALA A 561 -7.26 -13.69 9.56
C ALA A 561 -8.48 -13.51 10.47
N VAL A 562 -8.48 -12.40 11.20
CA VAL A 562 -9.54 -11.99 12.11
C VAL A 562 -10.19 -10.73 11.55
N LYS A 563 -11.50 -10.79 11.32
CA LYS A 563 -12.29 -9.63 10.95
C LYS A 563 -12.75 -8.93 12.23
N ARG A 564 -12.25 -7.72 12.48
CA ARG A 564 -12.61 -6.93 13.67
C ARG A 564 -13.57 -5.82 13.30
N LYS A 565 -14.79 -5.91 13.84
CA LYS A 565 -15.81 -4.85 13.71
C LYS A 565 -15.62 -3.80 14.80
N LEU A 566 -16.05 -2.60 14.49
CA LEU A 566 -16.04 -1.47 15.41
C LEU A 566 -16.98 -1.73 16.59
N GLN A 567 -16.49 -1.55 17.82
CA GLN A 567 -17.23 -1.84 19.05
C GLN A 567 -17.01 -0.77 20.13
N PRO A 568 -17.87 -0.69 21.16
CA PRO A 568 -17.64 0.18 22.31
C PRO A 568 -16.29 -0.10 22.98
N GLY A 569 -15.57 0.97 23.32
CA GLY A 569 -14.19 0.89 23.82
C GLY A 569 -13.12 1.10 22.75
N ASP A 570 -13.45 0.95 21.46
CA ASP A 570 -12.53 1.29 20.39
C ASP A 570 -12.30 2.79 20.29
N LYS A 571 -11.08 3.18 19.89
CA LYS A 571 -10.66 4.56 19.75
C LYS A 571 -10.78 5.00 18.28
N MET A 572 -11.43 6.14 18.07
CA MET A 572 -11.53 6.82 16.79
C MET A 572 -10.87 8.21 16.89
N ALA A 573 -10.42 8.74 15.75
CA ALA A 573 -9.86 10.08 15.68
C ALA A 573 -10.07 10.69 14.30
N GLY A 574 -10.18 12.03 14.26
CA GLY A 574 -10.09 12.81 13.04
C GLY A 574 -8.68 13.36 12.81
N ARG A 575 -8.47 14.01 11.66
CA ARG A 575 -7.17 14.58 11.27
C ARG A 575 -6.78 15.82 12.08
N HIS A 576 -7.75 16.46 12.73
CA HIS A 576 -7.60 17.70 13.49
C HIS A 576 -7.27 17.48 14.99
N GLY A 577 -6.69 16.33 15.34
CA GLY A 577 -6.34 15.98 16.72
C GLY A 577 -7.53 15.78 17.67
N ASN A 578 -8.75 15.69 17.12
CA ASN A 578 -9.93 15.24 17.83
C ASN A 578 -9.87 13.71 17.94
N LYS A 579 -9.91 13.20 19.17
CA LYS A 579 -9.91 11.78 19.48
C LYS A 579 -11.09 11.46 20.36
N GLY A 580 -11.57 10.23 20.28
CA GLY A 580 -12.62 9.77 21.16
C GLY A 580 -12.72 8.27 21.25
N VAL A 581 -13.41 7.82 22.29
CA VAL A 581 -13.70 6.41 22.52
C VAL A 581 -15.17 6.18 22.26
N ILE A 582 -15.49 5.10 21.56
CA ILE A 582 -16.88 4.76 21.27
C ILE A 582 -17.55 4.34 22.57
N SER A 583 -18.57 5.08 22.98
CA SER A 583 -19.30 4.81 24.22
C SER A 583 -20.47 3.87 23.99
N ARG A 584 -21.20 4.03 22.88
CA ARG A 584 -22.40 3.28 22.57
C ARG A 584 -22.70 3.23 21.08
N VAL A 585 -23.22 2.08 20.65
CA VAL A 585 -23.88 1.89 19.35
C VAL A 585 -25.38 2.11 19.55
N VAL A 586 -25.97 3.02 18.78
CA VAL A 586 -27.38 3.40 18.88
C VAL A 586 -28.16 2.90 17.66
N PRO A 587 -29.36 2.32 17.84
CA PRO A 587 -30.22 1.93 16.73
C PRO A 587 -30.47 3.07 15.75
N MET A 588 -30.64 2.75 14.47
CA MET A 588 -30.76 3.78 13.42
C MET A 588 -31.98 4.69 13.62
N GLU A 589 -33.07 4.16 14.15
CA GLU A 589 -34.32 4.85 14.46
C GLU A 589 -34.19 5.87 15.61
N ASP A 590 -33.22 5.66 16.50
CA ASP A 590 -32.95 6.54 17.64
C ASP A 590 -31.93 7.64 17.28
N MET A 591 -31.27 7.55 16.12
CA MET A 591 -30.30 8.55 15.69
C MET A 591 -30.98 9.82 15.17
N PRO A 592 -30.36 11.01 15.36
CA PRO A 592 -30.76 12.19 14.60
C PRO A 592 -30.76 11.89 13.10
N PHE A 593 -31.71 12.46 12.36
CA PHE A 593 -31.85 12.24 10.93
C PHE A 593 -32.03 13.57 10.18
N LEU A 594 -31.67 13.54 8.90
CA LEU A 594 -31.80 14.64 7.96
C LEU A 594 -33.26 14.76 7.48
N ALA A 595 -33.59 15.87 6.80
CA ALA A 595 -34.96 16.09 6.30
C ALA A 595 -35.45 15.00 5.32
N ASP A 596 -34.52 14.30 4.65
CA ASP A 596 -34.79 13.18 3.74
C ASP A 596 -34.97 11.82 4.47
N GLY A 597 -34.83 11.78 5.80
CA GLY A 597 -34.90 10.58 6.62
C GLY A 597 -33.57 9.84 6.80
N THR A 598 -32.47 10.31 6.20
CA THR A 598 -31.15 9.70 6.37
C THR A 598 -30.64 9.88 7.81
N PRO A 599 -30.34 8.82 8.57
CA PRO A 599 -29.78 8.95 9.91
C PRO A 599 -28.33 9.42 9.86
N VAL A 600 -27.93 10.18 10.87
CA VAL A 600 -26.54 10.58 11.11
C VAL A 600 -25.73 9.37 11.54
N ASP A 601 -24.47 9.29 11.11
CA ASP A 601 -23.59 8.17 11.44
C ASP A 601 -22.91 8.36 12.80
N PHE A 602 -22.43 9.57 13.09
CA PHE A 602 -21.67 9.92 14.29
C PHE A 602 -22.25 11.15 14.98
N CYS A 603 -22.34 11.13 16.31
CA CYS A 603 -22.64 12.34 17.10
C CYS A 603 -21.44 12.72 17.96
N LEU A 604 -20.88 13.90 17.68
CA LEU A 604 -19.74 14.47 18.40
C LEU A 604 -20.18 15.60 19.33
N ASN A 605 -19.43 15.78 20.41
CA ASN A 605 -19.68 16.83 21.37
C ASN A 605 -19.19 18.20 20.85
N PRO A 606 -20.06 19.20 20.69
CA PRO A 606 -19.65 20.52 20.22
C PRO A 606 -18.72 21.25 21.20
N LEU A 607 -18.81 20.94 22.51
CA LEU A 607 -18.02 21.62 23.54
C LEU A 607 -16.51 21.33 23.45
N GLY A 608 -16.15 20.22 22.79
CA GLY A 608 -14.74 19.84 22.57
C GLY A 608 -14.02 20.73 21.56
N VAL A 609 -14.73 21.48 20.71
CA VAL A 609 -14.12 22.26 19.62
C VAL A 609 -13.56 23.60 20.12
N PRO A 610 -14.32 24.47 20.84
CA PRO A 610 -13.81 25.78 21.24
C PRO A 610 -12.64 25.69 22.22
N SER A 611 -12.69 24.72 23.15
CA SER A 611 -11.66 24.53 24.18
C SER A 611 -10.32 24.05 23.62
N ARG A 612 -10.34 23.38 22.47
CA ARG A 612 -9.15 22.80 21.81
C ARG A 612 -8.66 23.61 20.64
N MET A 613 -9.44 24.61 20.20
CA MET A 613 -9.11 25.49 19.09
C MET A 613 -8.71 24.73 17.81
N ASN A 614 -9.39 23.62 17.52
CA ASN A 614 -9.26 22.89 16.26
C ASN A 614 -10.50 23.12 15.39
N VAL A 615 -10.62 24.36 14.90
CA VAL A 615 -11.76 24.82 14.12
C VAL A 615 -11.76 24.19 12.72
N GLY A 616 -10.61 23.70 12.25
CA GLY A 616 -10.46 23.03 10.96
C GLY A 616 -11.47 21.89 10.76
N GLN A 617 -11.80 21.13 11.81
CA GLN A 617 -12.78 20.03 11.70
C GLN A 617 -14.20 20.50 11.35
N ILE A 618 -14.58 21.72 11.74
CA ILE A 618 -15.88 22.30 11.41
C ILE A 618 -15.89 22.76 9.95
N LEU A 619 -14.79 23.36 9.50
CA LEU A 619 -14.60 23.74 8.09
C LEU A 619 -14.59 22.51 7.19
N GLU A 620 -13.89 21.43 7.60
CA GLU A 620 -13.91 20.12 6.94
C GLU A 620 -15.34 19.57 6.85
N THR A 621 -16.12 19.67 7.93
CA THR A 621 -17.53 19.22 7.95
C THR A 621 -18.38 20.01 6.97
N HIS A 622 -18.24 21.34 6.93
CA HIS A 622 -18.98 22.19 5.98
C HIS A 622 -18.58 21.92 4.53
N MET A 623 -17.28 21.80 4.25
CA MET A 623 -16.79 21.52 2.90
C MET A 623 -17.20 20.12 2.44
N GLY A 624 -17.12 19.11 3.33
CA GLY A 624 -17.60 17.76 3.06
C GLY A 624 -19.11 17.72 2.82
N TRP A 625 -19.89 18.53 3.52
CA TRP A 625 -21.33 18.67 3.26
C TRP A 625 -21.62 19.26 1.88
N ALA A 626 -20.86 20.30 1.47
CA ALA A 626 -20.97 20.87 0.14
C ALA A 626 -20.57 19.87 -0.96
N ALA A 627 -19.47 19.14 -0.77
CA ALA A 627 -19.00 18.11 -1.69
C ALA A 627 -20.03 16.97 -1.85
N ARG A 628 -20.61 16.48 -0.74
CA ARG A 628 -21.69 15.50 -0.78
C ARG A 628 -22.91 16.03 -1.54
N GLY A 629 -23.30 17.29 -1.30
CA GLY A 629 -24.43 17.92 -1.99
C GLY A 629 -24.22 18.02 -3.51
N LEU A 630 -23.01 18.37 -3.94
CA LEU A 630 -22.64 18.36 -5.37
C LEU A 630 -22.70 16.95 -5.96
N GLY A 631 -22.17 15.95 -5.25
CA GLY A 631 -22.24 14.55 -5.67
C GLY A 631 -23.68 14.05 -5.86
N LEU A 632 -24.58 14.35 -4.93
CA LEU A 632 -26.00 13.99 -5.04
C LEU A 632 -26.66 14.63 -6.27
N ARG A 633 -26.35 15.90 -6.57
CA ARG A 633 -26.87 16.57 -7.77
C ARG A 633 -26.39 15.91 -9.07
N ILE A 634 -25.14 15.44 -9.09
CA ILE A 634 -24.59 14.70 -10.24
C ILE A 634 -25.27 13.33 -10.36
N ASP A 635 -25.48 12.62 -9.25
CA ASP A 635 -26.16 11.32 -9.23
C ASP A 635 -27.63 11.42 -9.72
N ASP A 636 -28.34 12.47 -9.30
CA ASP A 636 -29.70 12.76 -9.78
C ASP A 636 -29.70 13.05 -11.29
N ALA A 637 -28.79 13.91 -11.76
CA ALA A 637 -28.65 14.21 -13.18
C ALA A 637 -28.27 12.97 -14.02
N LEU A 638 -27.42 12.09 -13.48
CA LEU A 638 -27.03 10.84 -14.13
C LEU A 638 -28.21 9.85 -14.19
N SER A 639 -29.02 9.81 -13.14
CA SER A 639 -30.24 9.00 -13.10
C SER A 639 -31.27 9.47 -14.13
N ASP A 640 -31.38 10.80 -14.31
CA ASP A 640 -32.21 11.40 -15.35
C ASP A 640 -31.66 11.10 -16.76
N TYR A 641 -30.34 11.24 -16.97
CA TYR A 641 -29.70 10.85 -18.23
C TYR A 641 -29.98 9.39 -18.60
N ARG A 642 -29.85 8.46 -17.65
CA ARG A 642 -30.17 7.03 -17.88
C ARG A 642 -31.62 6.80 -18.31
N ARG A 643 -32.53 7.73 -18.00
CA ARG A 643 -33.95 7.65 -18.35
C ARG A 643 -34.28 8.38 -19.66
N THR A 644 -33.66 9.53 -19.93
CA THR A 644 -34.00 10.40 -21.07
C THR A 644 -33.03 10.29 -22.24
N GLY A 645 -31.80 9.84 -22.00
CA GLY A 645 -30.69 9.87 -22.97
C GLY A 645 -30.08 11.26 -23.18
N ASP A 646 -30.49 12.27 -22.41
CA ASP A 646 -29.97 13.64 -22.54
C ASP A 646 -28.82 13.88 -21.55
N LEU A 647 -27.60 14.11 -22.06
CA LEU A 647 -26.39 14.31 -21.29
C LEU A 647 -26.23 15.76 -20.79
N THR A 648 -27.01 16.71 -21.32
CA THR A 648 -26.89 18.13 -20.96
C THR A 648 -27.02 18.39 -19.45
N PRO A 649 -28.01 17.81 -18.73
CA PRO A 649 -28.13 17.99 -17.28
C PRO A 649 -26.90 17.50 -16.49
N VAL A 650 -26.24 16.44 -16.97
CA VAL A 650 -25.03 15.90 -16.32
C VAL A 650 -23.86 16.86 -16.52
N ARG A 651 -23.66 17.39 -17.74
CA ARG A 651 -22.62 18.38 -18.03
C ARG A 651 -22.82 19.66 -17.21
N GLU A 652 -24.06 20.14 -17.10
CA GLU A 652 -24.41 21.31 -16.28
C GLU A 652 -24.20 21.08 -14.77
N ALA A 653 -24.39 19.85 -14.28
CA ALA A 653 -24.13 19.50 -12.88
C ALA A 653 -22.62 19.32 -12.59
N MET A 654 -21.84 18.80 -13.56
CA MET A 654 -20.40 18.57 -13.42
C MET A 654 -19.58 19.86 -13.46
N HIS A 655 -19.95 20.82 -14.30
CA HIS A 655 -19.21 22.08 -14.46
C HIS A 655 -18.98 22.84 -13.14
N PRO A 656 -20.00 23.11 -12.30
CA PRO A 656 -19.78 23.78 -11.01
C PRO A 656 -19.09 22.89 -9.97
N ALA A 657 -19.10 21.56 -10.14
CA ALA A 657 -18.49 20.64 -9.19
C ALA A 657 -16.97 20.50 -9.39
N TYR A 658 -16.51 20.49 -10.64
CA TYR A 658 -15.09 20.36 -10.98
C TYR A 658 -14.41 21.72 -11.27
N GLY A 659 -15.18 22.76 -11.57
CA GLY A 659 -14.65 24.07 -11.98
C GLY A 659 -14.12 24.06 -13.41
N ASP A 660 -13.85 25.25 -13.93
CA ASP A 660 -13.58 25.46 -15.36
C ASP A 660 -12.32 24.72 -15.85
N ASP A 661 -11.24 24.77 -15.07
CA ASP A 661 -9.93 24.19 -15.44
C ASP A 661 -9.97 22.66 -15.47
N ALA A 662 -10.42 22.02 -14.39
CA ALA A 662 -10.49 20.56 -14.32
C ALA A 662 -11.54 19.97 -15.27
N TYR A 663 -12.63 20.70 -15.50
CA TYR A 663 -13.62 20.32 -16.49
C TYR A 663 -13.04 20.39 -17.91
N ALA A 664 -12.30 21.46 -18.25
CA ALA A 664 -11.67 21.61 -19.56
C ALA A 664 -10.59 20.55 -19.83
N GLU A 665 -9.76 20.23 -18.83
CA GLU A 665 -8.66 19.28 -18.97
C GLU A 665 -9.14 17.82 -19.05
N GLY A 666 -10.09 17.42 -18.19
CA GLY A 666 -10.44 16.01 -18.00
C GLY A 666 -11.79 15.58 -18.57
N ILE A 667 -12.74 16.52 -18.74
CA ILE A 667 -14.16 16.16 -18.95
C ILE A 667 -14.68 16.67 -20.30
N ALA A 668 -14.23 17.84 -20.75
CA ALA A 668 -14.75 18.49 -21.96
C ALA A 668 -14.56 17.64 -23.23
N GLY A 669 -13.52 16.81 -23.29
CA GLY A 669 -13.23 15.91 -24.41
C GLY A 669 -13.86 14.51 -24.31
N LEU A 670 -14.59 14.20 -23.23
CA LEU A 670 -15.30 12.93 -23.08
C LEU A 670 -16.65 13.01 -23.82
N ASP A 671 -16.63 12.76 -25.12
CA ASP A 671 -17.84 12.46 -25.88
C ASP A 671 -18.19 10.97 -25.79
N GLU A 672 -19.45 10.62 -26.10
CA GLU A 672 -19.92 9.23 -26.09
C GLU A 672 -18.95 8.31 -26.84
N PRO A 673 -18.49 7.19 -26.23
CA PRO A 673 -17.92 6.13 -27.03
C PRO A 673 -19.02 5.64 -27.99
N THR A 674 -18.78 5.80 -29.29
CA THR A 674 -19.65 5.27 -30.35
C THR A 674 -19.60 3.75 -30.41
#